data_AF-A0A398AK98-F1
#
_entry.id   AF-A0A398AK98-F1
#
_cell.length_a   1.000
_cell.length_b   1.000
_cell.length_c   1.000
_cell.angle_alpha   90.00
_cell.angle_beta   90.00
_cell.angle_gamma   90.00
#
_symmetry.space_group_name_H-M   'P 1'
#
loop_
_entity.id
_entity.type
_entity.pdbx_description
1 polymer ?
#
loop_
_entity_poly.entity_id
_entity_poly.type
_entity_poly.pdbx_seq_one_letter_code
_entity_poly.pdbx_strand_id
1 'polypeptide(L)'
;MENKEKKDLISRDETINKIRELLGKDGVPSRTVLVGEAGIGKTWLAKQVSKRVTQAASSSYSVLWLHLNKKIGDYKTLYENIAAQLSLFFEYEEGASQTQVETKVDDLVETLKKNISNEIIKTKKKNLLLILDDEGSMTTEEHVMEELHLRQFLEDVVKDTTLKILVTRRGEIQKKESKTTIKVEPLTEKESQELLSDSQSLLKSYTIIEDWPVLLKSLCDSGEITEPTLMSCIARKSQGLPAAIVVLTKTLNSIKTLSAKQRNIFKELILSPKSLEAAAASKNAVDRSRYNPVLRLSYELLKPEENIERPVIIACFWHVLDFYEYSGCAYYRDLIVHWMLEGYFDPVKSVEKAYLEGHSILMEFMNRGILKMQEDNTVVPEVSMRILLDLEDCGFFGRSCLGFNRVYGGDKAKGLGRTILIDDMIRTIQSKEDKITTLIVSGNRLRREVPNKFFERKEMQDLEVVVLFDPTFQDLVQSLSKLKKLRVLVIRDCDLIKNIDELKDLEKLQVLEVSGASYLDNISDDLFKNITNLQSLNLSGLSIESSPSSIENLSMLRCFILRDCPNLQDLPNFNVATKELEVIDIRGARALKSYFDRVKDWKDYKGKNKNFAHLRKLEHLDFSGTQIIRLPIFHLKDSTNDFRTMPALTRLLVRNCTELKRLPQLKPLTKLQLLDVSGAKKLVEMLEVCLEEKDELRILNISETALPELADTINDDVHLNQLLVRNCSAMKELPNIEKLTHLEVFDVSGCDKLGKIDGTFEKMSYLHKVNLSGTDLRELPKGMSELANIKELAIRNCSKIEALPNLEKMIHLEILDVSGCGELKKIEGSFENMSYLCEVNLSGTKVKTFPELPKQSILCSSKRIVLADSKFLEDDEWGKIKEKLEKDPEGSSFPGLADKTGEEREKIVHQGDRYRVLDPEVPEGVQIFDTNRPVDDDISKAEYVSVSDNEMENVSLILDKFKMSSVKGCWVERCKKMENLFVSSSSPSSLEILWISNLPLLKRVDSGGNGGSAVFKNLRKLSIDCCRNIETIFQGASQVPENLEVLRVKFCDQLMKLFDVEEAGELPNLRKLYLLDLPVLSSDGVKFRSLEKYTKDKCPRFTATLEELKMGTKRTEEASSSKEDQTRKDIAPEIQTPAESAKTNIVPTVFF
;
A
#
# COMPACT_ATOMS: atom_id res chain seq x y z
N MET A 1 -13.03 51.33 -18.90
CA MET A 1 -12.52 50.52 -20.03
C MET A 1 -13.01 49.10 -19.81
N GLU A 2 -14.28 48.88 -20.16
CA GLU A 2 -14.91 47.57 -20.25
C GLU A 2 -14.62 47.02 -21.65
N ASN A 3 -13.70 46.05 -21.73
CA ASN A 3 -13.60 45.05 -22.79
C ASN A 3 -12.39 44.17 -22.43
N LYS A 4 -12.60 43.23 -21.50
CA LYS A 4 -11.78 42.02 -21.44
C LYS A 4 -12.59 40.92 -22.11
N GLU A 5 -12.00 40.41 -23.19
CA GLU A 5 -12.48 39.36 -24.08
C GLU A 5 -13.28 38.26 -23.34
N LYS A 6 -14.60 38.24 -23.55
CA LYS A 6 -15.36 36.99 -23.44
C LYS A 6 -14.92 36.13 -24.62
N LYS A 7 -13.98 35.22 -24.41
CA LYS A 7 -13.83 34.06 -25.30
C LYS A 7 -15.14 33.30 -25.23
N ASP A 8 -15.88 33.24 -26.33
CA ASP A 8 -17.03 32.34 -26.47
C ASP A 8 -16.56 30.90 -26.22
N LEU A 9 -16.88 30.37 -25.05
CA LEU A 9 -16.60 28.98 -24.68
C LEU A 9 -17.57 28.09 -25.46
N ILE A 10 -17.04 27.39 -26.47
CA ILE A 10 -17.77 26.42 -27.31
C ILE A 10 -18.15 25.20 -26.45
N SER A 11 -19.41 24.78 -26.49
CA SER A 11 -19.87 23.61 -25.73
C SER A 11 -19.29 22.28 -26.28
N ARG A 12 -19.30 21.22 -25.47
CA ARG A 12 -18.88 19.87 -25.91
C ARG A 12 -19.69 19.34 -27.10
N ASP A 13 -20.99 19.62 -27.15
CA ASP A 13 -21.82 19.22 -28.28
C ASP A 13 -21.52 20.01 -29.56
N GLU A 14 -21.25 21.31 -29.45
CA GLU A 14 -20.75 22.11 -30.57
C GLU A 14 -19.37 21.61 -31.05
N THR A 15 -18.49 21.21 -30.13
CA THR A 15 -17.19 20.61 -30.48
C THR A 15 -17.40 19.30 -31.26
N ILE A 16 -18.35 18.45 -30.86
CA ILE A 16 -18.67 17.21 -31.56
C ILE A 16 -19.24 17.51 -32.95
N ASN A 17 -20.11 18.50 -33.08
CA ASN A 17 -20.63 18.93 -34.39
C ASN A 17 -19.52 19.49 -35.28
N LYS A 18 -18.61 20.29 -34.73
CA LYS A 18 -17.43 20.79 -35.46
C LYS A 18 -16.52 19.66 -35.95
N ILE A 19 -16.28 18.63 -35.12
CA ILE A 19 -15.52 17.44 -35.57
C ILE A 19 -16.25 16.78 -36.75
N ARG A 20 -17.58 16.59 -36.65
CA ARG A 20 -18.38 15.99 -37.73
C ARG A 20 -18.35 16.82 -39.03
N GLU A 21 -18.37 18.14 -38.92
CA GLU A 21 -18.23 19.03 -40.08
C GLU A 21 -16.85 18.89 -40.74
N LEU A 22 -15.78 18.78 -39.95
CA LEU A 22 -14.42 18.56 -40.45
C LEU A 22 -14.21 17.18 -41.05
N LEU A 23 -14.97 16.17 -40.63
CA LEU A 23 -15.00 14.88 -41.32
C LEU A 23 -15.49 15.07 -42.77
N GLY A 24 -16.28 16.10 -43.07
CA GLY A 24 -16.59 16.55 -44.42
C GLY A 24 -17.61 15.67 -45.17
N LYS A 25 -17.82 15.98 -46.45
CA LYS A 25 -18.79 15.28 -47.31
C LYS A 25 -18.33 13.86 -47.68
N ASP A 26 -19.30 12.99 -48.00
CA ASP A 26 -19.03 11.67 -48.62
C ASP A 26 -18.18 11.86 -49.88
N GLY A 27 -17.20 10.98 -50.12
CA GLY A 27 -16.33 11.03 -51.31
C GLY A 27 -15.04 11.85 -51.16
N VAL A 28 -14.87 12.61 -50.07
CA VAL A 28 -13.68 13.46 -49.85
C VAL A 28 -12.87 13.01 -48.63
N PRO A 29 -11.62 12.53 -48.76
CA PRO A 29 -10.81 12.16 -47.61
C PRO A 29 -10.59 13.32 -46.64
N SER A 30 -10.50 13.04 -45.34
CA SER A 30 -10.24 14.05 -44.32
C SER A 30 -9.42 13.52 -43.16
N ARG A 31 -8.67 14.42 -42.51
CA ARG A 31 -7.89 14.13 -41.29
C ARG A 31 -8.12 15.24 -40.26
N THR A 32 -8.55 14.86 -39.07
CA THR A 32 -8.77 15.75 -37.94
C THR A 32 -7.95 15.30 -36.74
N VAL A 33 -7.30 16.23 -36.03
CA VAL A 33 -6.47 15.93 -34.87
C VAL A 33 -7.03 16.64 -33.64
N LEU A 34 -7.27 15.88 -32.56
CA LEU A 34 -7.66 16.39 -31.25
C LEU A 34 -6.42 16.47 -30.36
N VAL A 35 -6.04 17.68 -29.95
CA VAL A 35 -4.87 17.93 -29.07
C VAL A 35 -5.32 18.44 -27.70
N GLY A 36 -4.60 18.04 -26.66
CA GLY A 36 -4.86 18.50 -25.29
C GLY A 36 -4.21 17.59 -24.24
N GLU A 37 -4.35 17.97 -22.96
CA GLU A 37 -3.77 17.24 -21.83
C GLU A 37 -4.42 15.85 -21.59
N ALA A 38 -3.77 15.02 -20.78
CA ALA A 38 -4.32 13.71 -20.37
C ALA A 38 -5.61 13.90 -19.56
N GLY A 39 -6.63 13.07 -19.83
CA GLY A 39 -7.93 13.12 -19.15
C GLY A 39 -8.89 14.23 -19.56
N ILE A 40 -8.51 15.13 -20.46
CA ILE A 40 -9.35 16.26 -20.93
C ILE A 40 -10.58 15.83 -21.79
N GLY A 41 -10.78 14.53 -21.98
CA GLY A 41 -11.94 13.98 -22.68
C GLY A 41 -11.80 13.82 -24.20
N LYS A 42 -10.58 13.76 -24.75
CA LYS A 42 -10.34 13.53 -26.19
C LYS A 42 -10.91 12.19 -26.67
N THR A 43 -10.54 11.10 -25.99
CA THR A 43 -11.04 9.74 -26.28
C THR A 43 -12.56 9.67 -26.15
N TRP A 44 -13.13 10.35 -25.15
CA TRP A 44 -14.58 10.46 -25.01
C TRP A 44 -15.22 11.18 -26.20
N LEU A 45 -14.66 12.32 -26.66
CA LEU A 45 -15.14 13.03 -27.85
C LEU A 45 -15.10 12.12 -29.09
N ALA A 46 -13.99 11.41 -29.30
CA ALA A 46 -13.87 10.46 -30.41
C ALA A 46 -14.92 9.32 -30.32
N LYS A 47 -15.20 8.81 -29.10
CA LYS A 47 -16.26 7.81 -28.87
C LYS A 47 -17.64 8.36 -29.18
N GLN A 48 -17.95 9.61 -28.78
CA GLN A 48 -19.24 10.24 -29.09
C GLN A 48 -19.39 10.53 -30.59
N VAL A 49 -18.34 10.96 -31.27
CA VAL A 49 -18.33 11.13 -32.72
C VAL A 49 -18.61 9.80 -33.41
N SER A 50 -17.87 8.74 -33.05
CA SER A 50 -18.08 7.38 -33.55
C SER A 50 -19.53 6.91 -33.36
N LYS A 51 -20.09 7.07 -32.16
CA LYS A 51 -21.48 6.72 -31.85
C LYS A 51 -22.48 7.51 -32.71
N ARG A 52 -22.31 8.83 -32.83
CA ARG A 52 -23.24 9.69 -33.61
C ARG A 52 -23.19 9.43 -35.11
N VAL A 53 -22.02 9.08 -35.67
CA VAL A 53 -21.93 8.75 -37.10
C VAL A 53 -22.47 7.35 -37.41
N THR A 54 -22.52 6.44 -36.41
CA THR A 54 -23.00 5.05 -36.57
C THR A 54 -24.47 4.83 -36.15
N GLN A 55 -25.05 5.71 -35.32
CA GLN A 55 -26.40 5.57 -34.73
C GLN A 55 -27.57 5.55 -35.72
N ALA A 56 -27.44 6.08 -36.94
CA ALA A 56 -28.53 6.07 -37.92
C ALA A 56 -28.59 4.73 -38.67
N ALA A 57 -29.79 4.17 -38.86
CA ALA A 57 -29.99 2.97 -39.69
C ALA A 57 -29.49 3.15 -41.14
N SER A 58 -29.40 4.40 -41.61
CA SER A 58 -28.82 4.83 -42.89
C SER A 58 -27.36 5.30 -42.78
N SER A 59 -26.65 5.01 -41.68
CA SER A 59 -25.27 5.44 -41.46
C SER A 59 -24.39 5.05 -42.65
N SER A 60 -23.64 6.02 -43.16
CA SER A 60 -22.66 5.83 -44.22
C SER A 60 -21.27 5.42 -43.71
N TYR A 61 -21.11 5.16 -42.41
CA TYR A 61 -19.81 4.95 -41.75
C TYR A 61 -19.62 3.53 -41.24
N SER A 62 -18.43 2.97 -41.48
CA SER A 62 -17.82 1.90 -40.70
C SER A 62 -16.71 2.51 -39.82
N VAL A 63 -16.46 1.97 -38.63
CA VAL A 63 -15.45 2.51 -37.70
C VAL A 63 -14.41 1.44 -37.38
N LEU A 64 -13.14 1.82 -37.45
CA LEU A 64 -12.00 1.07 -36.91
C LEU A 64 -11.32 1.93 -35.86
N TRP A 65 -10.98 1.34 -34.71
CA TRP A 65 -10.40 2.02 -33.57
C TRP A 65 -9.06 1.40 -33.20
N LEU A 66 -7.96 2.07 -33.53
CA LEU A 66 -6.61 1.63 -33.16
C LEU A 66 -6.12 2.37 -31.92
N HIS A 67 -5.89 1.60 -30.86
CA HIS A 67 -5.31 2.05 -29.61
C HIS A 67 -3.77 2.07 -29.73
N LEU A 68 -3.16 3.27 -29.78
CA LEU A 68 -1.72 3.43 -29.98
C LEU A 68 -0.89 3.22 -28.70
N ASN A 69 -1.55 3.09 -27.55
CA ASN A 69 -0.91 2.65 -26.30
C ASN A 69 -0.59 1.14 -26.30
N LYS A 70 -1.06 0.35 -27.27
CA LYS A 70 -0.56 -1.01 -27.55
C LYS A 70 0.72 -0.90 -28.38
N LYS A 71 1.73 -1.73 -28.08
CA LYS A 71 2.92 -1.88 -28.93
C LYS A 71 2.54 -2.65 -30.20
N ILE A 72 2.55 -1.98 -31.35
CA ILE A 72 2.30 -2.57 -32.67
C ILE A 72 3.60 -2.45 -33.44
N GLY A 73 4.41 -3.51 -33.46
CA GLY A 73 5.76 -3.48 -34.04
C GLY A 73 5.90 -4.19 -35.39
N ASP A 74 4.86 -4.89 -35.85
CA ASP A 74 4.88 -5.66 -37.10
C ASP A 74 3.49 -5.71 -37.76
N TYR A 75 3.47 -6.16 -39.02
CA TYR A 75 2.24 -6.29 -39.80
C TYR A 75 1.25 -7.26 -39.15
N LYS A 76 1.72 -8.37 -38.57
CA LYS A 76 0.85 -9.39 -37.99
C LYS A 76 0.01 -8.82 -36.85
N THR A 77 0.67 -8.18 -35.88
CA THR A 77 0.02 -7.59 -34.70
C THR A 77 -1.01 -6.52 -35.11
N LEU A 78 -0.67 -5.70 -36.11
CA LEU A 78 -1.56 -4.68 -36.65
C LEU A 78 -2.85 -5.29 -37.23
N TYR A 79 -2.71 -6.26 -38.14
CA TYR A 79 -3.88 -6.84 -38.82
C TYR A 79 -4.69 -7.77 -37.91
N GLU A 80 -4.07 -8.45 -36.93
CA GLU A 80 -4.81 -9.18 -35.90
C GLU A 80 -5.69 -8.24 -35.05
N ASN A 81 -5.18 -7.04 -34.72
CA ASN A 81 -5.98 -6.06 -33.98
C ASN A 81 -7.19 -5.54 -34.77
N ILE A 82 -7.03 -5.32 -36.07
CA ILE A 82 -8.12 -4.92 -36.96
C ILE A 82 -9.13 -6.06 -37.15
N ALA A 83 -8.65 -7.29 -37.34
CA ALA A 83 -9.50 -8.46 -37.51
C ALA A 83 -10.39 -8.73 -36.28
N ALA A 84 -9.83 -8.59 -35.07
CA ALA A 84 -10.57 -8.75 -33.81
C ALA A 84 -11.77 -7.79 -33.71
N GLN A 85 -11.61 -6.53 -34.10
CA GLN A 85 -12.69 -5.54 -34.09
C GLN A 85 -13.81 -5.87 -35.08
N LEU A 86 -13.47 -6.53 -36.19
CA LEU A 86 -14.42 -6.99 -37.19
C LEU A 86 -15.04 -8.34 -36.82
N SER A 87 -14.77 -8.87 -35.62
CA SER A 87 -15.17 -10.21 -35.20
C SER A 87 -14.73 -11.31 -36.17
N LEU A 88 -13.65 -11.05 -36.91
CA LEU A 88 -12.99 -12.03 -37.77
C LEU A 88 -12.11 -12.90 -36.87
N PHE A 89 -12.74 -13.65 -35.98
CA PHE A 89 -12.05 -14.63 -35.17
C PHE A 89 -11.69 -15.82 -36.05
N PHE A 90 -10.41 -16.21 -36.03
CA PHE A 90 -10.10 -17.62 -36.22
C PHE A 90 -10.59 -18.33 -34.96
N GLU A 91 -11.76 -18.95 -35.01
CA GLU A 91 -12.01 -20.10 -34.14
C GLU A 91 -10.94 -21.13 -34.49
N TYR A 92 -9.90 -21.24 -33.65
CA TYR A 92 -9.36 -22.58 -33.47
C TYR A 92 -10.44 -23.32 -32.68
N GLU A 93 -11.21 -24.14 -33.38
CA GLU A 93 -12.08 -25.13 -32.74
C GLU A 93 -11.26 -25.84 -31.66
N GLU A 94 -11.68 -25.69 -30.40
CA GLU A 94 -11.25 -26.59 -29.34
C GLU A 94 -11.59 -28.02 -29.78
N GLY A 95 -10.57 -28.77 -30.23
CA GLY A 95 -10.66 -30.20 -30.46
C GLY A 95 -10.46 -30.72 -31.89
N ALA A 96 -10.18 -29.90 -32.90
CA ALA A 96 -9.86 -30.43 -34.23
C ALA A 96 -8.35 -30.71 -34.38
N SER A 97 -7.97 -31.99 -34.42
CA SER A 97 -6.61 -32.43 -34.76
C SER A 97 -6.21 -31.91 -36.14
N GLN A 98 -5.13 -31.15 -36.25
CA GLN A 98 -4.59 -30.75 -37.55
C GLN A 98 -3.08 -30.95 -37.60
N THR A 99 -2.69 -32.18 -37.94
CA THR A 99 -1.52 -32.44 -38.79
C THR A 99 -1.71 -31.74 -40.14
N GLN A 100 -0.69 -31.00 -40.59
CA GLN A 100 -0.61 -30.17 -41.81
C GLN A 100 -1.36 -28.83 -41.62
N VAL A 101 -0.73 -27.66 -41.51
CA VAL A 101 0.10 -26.97 -42.52
C VAL A 101 1.02 -25.96 -41.82
N GLU A 102 2.32 -25.99 -42.08
CA GLU A 102 3.22 -24.87 -41.82
C GLU A 102 2.96 -23.76 -42.86
N THR A 103 1.97 -22.91 -42.62
CA THR A 103 1.80 -21.68 -43.40
C THR A 103 2.84 -20.65 -42.93
N LYS A 104 3.64 -20.11 -43.86
CA LYS A 104 4.59 -19.03 -43.58
C LYS A 104 3.82 -17.82 -43.03
N VAL A 105 4.43 -17.06 -42.12
CA VAL A 105 3.79 -15.89 -41.48
C VAL A 105 3.25 -14.89 -42.51
N ASP A 106 3.92 -14.76 -43.66
CA ASP A 106 3.50 -13.91 -44.78
C ASP A 106 2.14 -14.36 -45.37
N ASP A 107 1.90 -15.68 -45.48
CA ASP A 107 0.64 -16.24 -45.99
C ASP A 107 -0.53 -15.96 -45.03
N LEU A 108 -0.27 -15.96 -43.71
CA LEU A 108 -1.27 -15.64 -42.69
C LEU A 108 -1.64 -14.16 -42.74
N VAL A 109 -0.65 -13.26 -42.86
CA VAL A 109 -0.88 -11.82 -42.95
C VAL A 109 -1.67 -11.47 -44.20
N GLU A 110 -1.34 -12.06 -45.35
CA GLU A 110 -2.10 -11.87 -46.59
C GLU A 110 -3.53 -12.44 -46.49
N THR A 111 -3.71 -13.55 -45.79
CA THR A 111 -5.04 -14.09 -45.49
C THR A 111 -5.86 -13.14 -44.62
N LEU A 112 -5.26 -12.61 -43.54
CA LEU A 112 -5.91 -11.62 -42.66
C LEU A 112 -6.29 -10.36 -43.43
N LYS A 113 -5.34 -9.79 -44.20
CA LYS A 113 -5.60 -8.65 -45.08
C LYS A 113 -6.80 -8.91 -45.98
N LYS A 114 -6.84 -10.05 -46.68
CA LYS A 114 -7.95 -10.44 -47.56
C LYS A 114 -9.28 -10.54 -46.82
N ASN A 115 -9.31 -11.17 -45.64
CA ASN A 115 -10.53 -11.32 -44.85
C ASN A 115 -11.04 -9.97 -44.33
N ILE A 116 -10.14 -9.12 -43.85
CA ILE A 116 -10.44 -7.74 -43.44
C ILE A 116 -11.03 -6.97 -44.63
N SER A 117 -10.40 -7.04 -45.80
CA SER A 117 -10.90 -6.40 -47.02
C SER A 117 -12.32 -6.84 -47.35
N ASN A 118 -12.59 -8.15 -47.32
CA ASN A 118 -13.90 -8.70 -47.62
C ASN A 118 -14.97 -8.20 -46.64
N GLU A 119 -14.67 -8.19 -45.33
CA GLU A 119 -15.64 -7.76 -44.33
C GLU A 119 -15.90 -6.25 -44.40
N ILE A 120 -14.87 -5.43 -44.64
CA ILE A 120 -15.04 -3.98 -44.88
C ILE A 120 -15.92 -3.74 -46.12
N ILE A 121 -15.64 -4.40 -47.25
CA ILE A 121 -16.43 -4.26 -48.49
C ILE A 121 -17.88 -4.71 -48.28
N LYS A 122 -18.10 -5.81 -47.53
CA LYS A 122 -19.43 -6.35 -47.23
C LYS A 122 -20.32 -5.36 -46.47
N THR A 123 -19.74 -4.44 -45.69
CA THR A 123 -20.52 -3.41 -44.99
C THR A 123 -21.24 -2.43 -45.93
N LYS A 124 -20.76 -2.29 -47.19
CA LYS A 124 -21.28 -1.36 -48.22
C LYS A 124 -21.43 0.09 -47.72
N LYS A 125 -20.60 0.50 -46.77
CA LYS A 125 -20.60 1.85 -46.20
C LYS A 125 -19.75 2.79 -47.07
N LYS A 126 -20.20 4.04 -47.25
CA LYS A 126 -19.51 5.03 -48.10
C LYS A 126 -18.27 5.63 -47.46
N ASN A 127 -18.14 5.58 -46.13
CA ASN A 127 -17.01 6.12 -45.39
C ASN A 127 -16.46 5.07 -44.41
N LEU A 128 -15.14 5.05 -44.25
CA LEU A 128 -14.44 4.31 -43.21
C LEU A 128 -13.76 5.31 -42.28
N LEU A 129 -14.21 5.39 -41.03
CA LEU A 129 -13.61 6.22 -39.99
C LEU A 129 -12.55 5.41 -39.23
N LEU A 130 -11.28 5.76 -39.44
CA LEU A 130 -10.17 5.25 -38.66
C LEU A 130 -9.90 6.21 -37.50
N ILE A 131 -10.00 5.71 -36.27
CA ILE A 131 -9.67 6.42 -35.06
C ILE A 131 -8.31 5.94 -34.56
N LEU A 132 -7.33 6.84 -34.50
CA LEU A 132 -6.01 6.58 -33.93
C LEU A 132 -5.96 7.23 -32.54
N ASP A 133 -6.07 6.42 -31.50
CA ASP A 133 -6.23 6.88 -30.12
C ASP A 133 -4.89 6.81 -29.35
N ASP A 134 -4.24 7.96 -29.21
CA ASP A 134 -3.00 8.15 -28.44
C ASP A 134 -3.30 8.36 -26.95
N GLU A 135 -3.67 7.25 -26.29
CA GLU A 135 -3.69 7.16 -24.83
C GLU A 135 -2.31 6.80 -24.23
N GLY A 136 -1.22 6.83 -25.01
CA GLY A 136 0.11 6.44 -24.53
C GLY A 136 1.16 6.36 -25.65
N SER A 137 2.44 6.47 -25.28
CA SER A 137 3.56 6.64 -26.21
C SER A 137 4.18 5.35 -26.75
N MET A 138 3.43 4.23 -26.78
CA MET A 138 4.00 2.93 -27.16
C MET A 138 4.21 2.77 -28.66
N THR A 139 3.25 3.25 -29.45
CA THR A 139 3.28 3.20 -30.91
C THR A 139 2.95 4.58 -31.45
N THR A 140 3.64 5.00 -32.50
CA THR A 140 3.36 6.29 -33.15
C THR A 140 2.39 6.13 -34.32
N GLU A 141 1.65 7.20 -34.62
CA GLU A 141 0.82 7.28 -35.83
C GLU A 141 1.67 7.01 -37.09
N GLU A 142 2.87 7.58 -37.16
CA GLU A 142 3.80 7.45 -38.29
C GLU A 142 4.20 5.99 -38.52
N HIS A 143 4.53 5.26 -37.45
CA HIS A 143 4.90 3.85 -37.55
C HIS A 143 3.76 3.00 -38.14
N VAL A 144 2.53 3.15 -37.65
CA VAL A 144 1.40 2.33 -38.15
C VAL A 144 0.98 2.73 -39.56
N MET A 145 0.88 4.04 -39.83
CA MET A 145 0.33 4.54 -41.08
C MET A 145 1.32 4.40 -42.24
N GLU A 146 2.59 4.72 -42.00
CA GLU A 146 3.61 4.83 -43.06
C GLU A 146 4.56 3.63 -43.07
N GLU A 147 5.13 3.22 -41.93
CA GLU A 147 6.09 2.09 -41.88
C GLU A 147 5.41 0.72 -42.03
N LEU A 148 4.28 0.50 -41.34
CA LEU A 148 3.45 -0.70 -41.49
C LEU A 148 2.43 -0.59 -42.63
N HIS A 149 2.53 0.46 -43.46
CA HIS A 149 1.74 0.67 -44.68
C HIS A 149 0.21 0.53 -44.51
N LEU A 150 -0.34 0.84 -43.32
CA LEU A 150 -1.78 0.77 -43.09
C LEU A 150 -2.54 1.74 -44.01
N ARG A 151 -1.97 2.93 -44.27
CA ARG A 151 -2.56 3.92 -45.17
C ARG A 151 -2.83 3.32 -46.54
N GLN A 152 -1.76 2.78 -47.15
CA GLN A 152 -1.81 2.19 -48.47
C GLN A 152 -2.80 1.02 -48.52
N PHE A 153 -2.74 0.12 -47.53
CA PHE A 153 -3.68 -1.00 -47.44
C PHE A 153 -5.14 -0.54 -47.40
N LEU A 154 -5.48 0.43 -46.53
CA LEU A 154 -6.85 0.91 -46.43
C LEU A 154 -7.28 1.58 -47.74
N GLU A 155 -6.45 2.44 -48.32
CA GLU A 155 -6.72 3.11 -49.61
C GLU A 155 -6.95 2.11 -50.75
N ASP A 156 -6.21 1.00 -50.78
CA ASP A 156 -6.37 -0.08 -51.77
C ASP A 156 -7.67 -0.89 -51.58
N VAL A 157 -8.11 -1.08 -50.33
CA VAL A 157 -9.33 -1.82 -49.96
C VAL A 157 -10.59 -0.99 -50.24
N VAL A 158 -10.52 0.31 -50.00
CA VAL A 158 -11.68 1.21 -50.11
C VAL A 158 -11.74 1.97 -51.44
N LYS A 159 -11.67 1.28 -52.59
CA LYS A 159 -11.81 1.94 -53.91
C LYS A 159 -13.14 2.69 -54.09
N ASP A 160 -14.20 2.22 -53.44
CA ASP A 160 -15.55 2.82 -53.48
C ASP A 160 -15.97 3.46 -52.13
N THR A 161 -15.06 3.53 -51.15
CA THR A 161 -15.33 4.01 -49.78
C THR A 161 -14.30 5.09 -49.41
N THR A 162 -14.71 6.16 -48.72
CA THR A 162 -13.82 7.27 -48.39
C THR A 162 -13.18 7.07 -47.01
N LEU A 163 -11.84 7.10 -46.93
CA LEU A 163 -11.12 7.06 -45.65
C LEU A 163 -11.21 8.42 -44.92
N LYS A 164 -11.60 8.37 -43.65
CA LYS A 164 -11.70 9.51 -42.72
C LYS A 164 -10.84 9.19 -41.51
N ILE A 165 -9.94 10.08 -41.11
CA ILE A 165 -9.00 9.83 -40.01
C ILE A 165 -9.24 10.81 -38.86
N LEU A 166 -9.45 10.28 -37.66
CA LEU A 166 -9.52 11.05 -36.42
C LEU A 166 -8.40 10.62 -35.48
N VAL A 167 -7.52 11.55 -35.11
CA VAL A 167 -6.38 11.27 -34.23
C VAL A 167 -6.57 11.97 -32.90
N THR A 168 -6.38 11.28 -31.77
CA THR A 168 -6.16 11.94 -30.47
C THR A 168 -4.66 12.04 -30.24
N ARG A 169 -4.16 13.12 -29.62
CA ARG A 169 -2.72 13.32 -29.35
C ARG A 169 -2.49 14.01 -28.01
N ARG A 170 -1.41 13.63 -27.31
CA ARG A 170 -0.98 14.26 -26.06
C ARG A 170 0.00 15.43 -26.31
N GLY A 171 -0.22 16.54 -25.61
CA GLY A 171 0.70 17.68 -25.59
C GLY A 171 0.57 18.66 -26.77
N GLU A 172 1.20 19.84 -26.62
CA GLU A 172 1.29 20.88 -27.65
C GLU A 172 2.57 20.71 -28.47
N ILE A 173 2.66 19.68 -29.32
CA ILE A 173 3.73 19.68 -30.33
C ILE A 173 3.36 20.75 -31.37
N GLN A 174 4.04 21.90 -31.30
CA GLN A 174 4.06 22.92 -32.36
C GLN A 174 4.80 22.39 -33.59
N LYS A 175 4.30 21.32 -34.22
CA LYS A 175 4.43 21.27 -35.68
C LYS A 175 3.40 22.28 -36.18
N LYS A 176 3.80 23.14 -37.14
CA LYS A 176 2.86 23.96 -37.94
C LYS A 176 1.94 23.01 -38.72
N GLU A 177 1.07 22.29 -38.03
CA GLU A 177 0.07 21.42 -38.63
C GLU A 177 -1.19 22.24 -38.95
N SER A 178 -1.87 21.80 -40.00
CA SER A 178 -2.90 22.48 -40.81
C SER A 178 -4.15 22.98 -40.07
N LYS A 179 -5.05 23.65 -40.82
CA LYS A 179 -6.40 24.13 -40.40
C LYS A 179 -7.35 23.08 -39.76
N THR A 180 -6.94 21.83 -39.57
CA THR A 180 -7.78 20.69 -39.17
C THR A 180 -7.50 20.18 -37.75
N THR A 181 -6.70 20.90 -36.96
CA THR A 181 -6.43 20.60 -35.55
C THR A 181 -7.45 21.28 -34.64
N ILE A 182 -8.02 20.53 -33.69
CA ILE A 182 -8.91 21.03 -32.64
C ILE A 182 -8.20 20.90 -31.29
N LYS A 183 -8.00 22.03 -30.61
CA LYS A 183 -7.59 22.06 -29.20
C LYS A 183 -8.81 21.78 -28.32
N VAL A 184 -8.71 20.75 -27.48
CA VAL A 184 -9.76 20.36 -26.55
C VAL A 184 -9.50 21.06 -25.21
N GLU A 185 -10.42 21.95 -24.83
CA GLU A 185 -10.32 22.77 -23.62
C GLU A 185 -10.97 22.07 -22.40
N PRO A 186 -10.64 22.46 -21.16
CA PRO A 186 -11.33 22.02 -19.95
C PRO A 186 -12.84 22.28 -20.01
N LEU A 187 -13.62 21.46 -19.31
CA LEU A 187 -15.06 21.67 -19.17
C LEU A 187 -15.36 22.99 -18.45
N THR A 188 -16.43 23.63 -18.86
CA THR A 188 -17.04 24.72 -18.09
C THR A 188 -17.60 24.18 -16.78
N GLU A 189 -17.85 25.07 -15.80
CA GLU A 189 -18.49 24.68 -14.54
C GLU A 189 -19.86 24.03 -14.79
N LYS A 190 -20.65 24.57 -15.73
CA LYS A 190 -21.96 24.03 -16.11
C LYS A 190 -21.85 22.61 -16.69
N GLU A 191 -20.95 22.38 -17.65
CA GLU A 191 -20.74 21.05 -18.23
C GLU A 191 -20.22 20.04 -17.19
N SER A 192 -19.40 20.52 -16.25
CA SER A 192 -18.90 19.71 -15.13
C SER A 192 -20.03 19.29 -14.18
N GLN A 193 -20.98 20.18 -13.91
CA GLN A 193 -22.18 19.88 -13.13
C GLN A 193 -23.12 18.93 -13.89
N GLU A 194 -23.28 19.10 -15.20
CA GLU A 194 -24.05 18.16 -16.04
C GLU A 194 -23.47 16.75 -15.97
N LEU A 195 -22.15 16.60 -15.97
CA LEU A 195 -21.47 15.31 -15.81
C LEU A 195 -21.68 14.67 -14.41
N LEU A 196 -21.98 15.49 -13.40
CA LEU A 196 -22.29 15.05 -12.04
C LEU A 196 -23.77 14.76 -11.81
N SER A 197 -24.65 15.07 -12.77
CA SER A 197 -26.10 15.02 -12.61
C SER A 197 -26.61 13.64 -12.18
N ASP A 198 -26.07 12.56 -12.75
CA ASP A 198 -26.40 11.17 -12.39
C ASP A 198 -26.03 10.81 -10.94
N SER A 199 -25.14 11.57 -10.31
CA SER A 199 -24.67 11.35 -8.94
C SER A 199 -25.29 12.34 -7.93
N GLN A 200 -26.26 13.15 -8.37
CA GLN A 200 -26.85 14.19 -7.53
C GLN A 200 -27.52 13.63 -6.26
N SER A 201 -28.20 12.49 -6.34
CA SER A 201 -28.83 11.84 -5.18
C SER A 201 -27.80 11.35 -4.16
N LEU A 202 -26.72 10.74 -4.63
CA LEU A 202 -25.60 10.26 -3.82
C LEU A 202 -24.87 11.43 -3.15
N LEU A 203 -24.51 12.47 -3.91
CA LEU A 203 -23.88 13.67 -3.37
C LEU A 203 -24.78 14.38 -2.34
N LYS A 204 -26.10 14.40 -2.57
CA LYS A 204 -27.07 14.90 -1.58
C LYS A 204 -27.04 14.08 -0.29
N SER A 205 -26.93 12.75 -0.38
CA SER A 205 -26.85 11.91 0.82
C SER A 205 -25.64 12.24 1.70
N TYR A 206 -24.51 12.65 1.11
CA TYR A 206 -23.33 13.10 1.85
C TYR A 206 -23.48 14.51 2.44
N THR A 207 -24.37 15.35 1.89
CA THR A 207 -24.66 16.71 2.42
C THR A 207 -25.62 16.74 3.61
N ILE A 208 -26.28 15.63 3.96
CA ILE A 208 -27.19 15.54 5.13
C ILE A 208 -26.43 15.50 6.47
N ILE A 209 -25.11 15.41 6.42
CA ILE A 209 -24.24 15.36 7.58
C ILE A 209 -24.07 16.78 8.14
N GLU A 210 -24.03 16.89 9.47
CA GLU A 210 -23.89 18.16 10.19
C GLU A 210 -22.67 18.97 9.64
N ASP A 211 -22.85 20.29 9.51
CA ASP A 211 -21.90 21.31 9.04
C ASP A 211 -21.73 21.57 7.52
N TRP A 212 -22.06 20.62 6.62
CA TRP A 212 -21.86 20.86 5.16
C TRP A 212 -22.78 21.95 4.57
N PRO A 213 -24.09 21.99 4.88
CA PRO A 213 -24.98 23.02 4.33
C PRO A 213 -24.59 24.44 4.75
N VAL A 214 -24.13 24.60 6.00
CA VAL A 214 -23.69 25.90 6.55
C VAL A 214 -22.43 26.37 5.82
N LEU A 215 -21.45 25.48 5.64
CA LEU A 215 -20.20 25.80 4.97
C LEU A 215 -20.41 26.12 3.47
N LEU A 216 -21.24 25.33 2.77
CA LEU A 216 -21.62 25.60 1.38
C LEU A 216 -22.32 26.95 1.23
N LYS A 217 -23.18 27.32 2.19
CA LYS A 217 -23.84 28.62 2.19
C LYS A 217 -22.83 29.75 2.38
N SER A 218 -21.90 29.60 3.33
CA SER A 218 -20.82 30.58 3.56
C SER A 218 -19.94 30.80 2.33
N LEU A 219 -19.58 29.73 1.61
CA LEU A 219 -18.77 29.83 0.38
C LEU A 219 -19.51 30.51 -0.76
N CYS A 220 -20.83 30.30 -0.84
CA CYS A 220 -21.68 30.97 -1.82
C CYS A 220 -21.80 32.46 -1.49
N ASP A 221 -21.96 32.81 -0.21
CA ASP A 221 -22.09 34.19 0.25
C ASP A 221 -20.77 34.98 0.11
N SER A 222 -19.62 34.31 0.19
CA SER A 222 -18.30 34.91 -0.10
C SER A 222 -18.00 35.07 -1.61
N GLY A 223 -18.86 34.54 -2.48
CA GLY A 223 -18.68 34.57 -3.93
C GLY A 223 -17.66 33.56 -4.47
N GLU A 224 -17.21 32.61 -3.66
CA GLU A 224 -16.24 31.57 -4.07
C GLU A 224 -16.84 30.46 -4.93
N ILE A 225 -18.14 30.23 -4.79
CA ILE A 225 -18.93 29.30 -5.61
C ILE A 225 -20.20 29.99 -6.10
N THR A 226 -20.71 29.54 -7.25
CA THR A 226 -21.89 30.12 -7.90
C THR A 226 -23.20 29.69 -7.23
N GLU A 227 -23.24 28.47 -6.71
CA GLU A 227 -24.39 27.89 -6.01
C GLU A 227 -23.93 27.15 -4.75
N PRO A 228 -24.72 27.12 -3.67
CA PRO A 228 -24.38 26.45 -2.42
C PRO A 228 -24.57 24.93 -2.52
N THR A 229 -24.04 24.30 -3.56
CA THR A 229 -24.13 22.86 -3.81
C THR A 229 -22.75 22.21 -3.83
N LEU A 230 -22.70 20.96 -3.37
CA LEU A 230 -21.48 20.18 -3.43
C LEU A 230 -20.99 19.96 -4.88
N MET A 231 -21.92 19.89 -5.84
CA MET A 231 -21.59 19.77 -7.26
C MET A 231 -20.82 20.98 -7.79
N SER A 232 -21.18 22.21 -7.39
CA SER A 232 -20.41 23.42 -7.77
C SER A 232 -18.99 23.38 -7.18
N CYS A 233 -18.84 22.95 -5.93
CA CYS A 233 -17.52 22.79 -5.31
C CYS A 233 -16.64 21.78 -6.06
N ILE A 234 -17.19 20.59 -6.36
CA ILE A 234 -16.48 19.55 -7.11
C ILE A 234 -16.14 20.04 -8.53
N ALA A 235 -17.10 20.63 -9.24
CA ALA A 235 -16.91 21.16 -10.59
C ALA A 235 -15.74 22.16 -10.63
N ARG A 236 -15.73 23.13 -9.71
CA ARG A 236 -14.67 24.12 -9.57
C ARG A 236 -13.31 23.48 -9.22
N LYS A 237 -13.26 22.62 -8.20
CA LYS A 237 -12.02 21.96 -7.74
C LYS A 237 -11.49 20.91 -8.72
N SER A 238 -12.33 20.40 -9.62
CA SER A 238 -11.90 19.51 -10.71
C SER A 238 -11.10 20.21 -11.80
N GLN A 239 -11.08 21.55 -11.81
CA GLN A 239 -10.46 22.37 -12.88
C GLN A 239 -11.02 22.07 -14.27
N GLY A 240 -12.27 21.59 -14.35
CA GLY A 240 -12.90 21.20 -15.60
C GLY A 240 -12.32 19.92 -16.22
N LEU A 241 -11.58 19.10 -15.46
CA LEU A 241 -11.01 17.84 -15.95
C LEU A 241 -12.06 16.71 -15.85
N PRO A 242 -12.60 16.18 -16.97
CA PRO A 242 -13.61 15.12 -16.94
C PRO A 242 -13.16 13.86 -16.21
N ALA A 243 -11.89 13.46 -16.39
CA ALA A 243 -11.32 12.30 -15.72
C ALA A 243 -11.41 12.40 -14.19
N ALA A 244 -11.11 13.57 -13.62
CA ALA A 244 -11.21 13.81 -12.18
C ALA A 244 -12.63 13.59 -11.67
N ILE A 245 -13.61 14.19 -12.36
CA ILE A 245 -15.03 14.08 -12.02
C ILE A 245 -15.46 12.60 -12.07
N VAL A 246 -15.13 11.89 -13.16
CA VAL A 246 -15.52 10.49 -13.34
C VAL A 246 -14.90 9.58 -12.27
N VAL A 247 -13.61 9.74 -11.96
CA VAL A 247 -12.93 8.96 -10.92
C VAL A 247 -13.53 9.23 -9.55
N LEU A 248 -13.77 10.49 -9.19
CA LEU A 248 -14.39 10.81 -7.89
C LEU A 248 -15.80 10.25 -7.79
N THR A 249 -16.63 10.46 -8.81
CA THR A 249 -18.00 9.93 -8.85
C THR A 249 -18.03 8.43 -8.64
N LYS A 250 -17.20 7.69 -9.38
CA LYS A 250 -17.06 6.24 -9.24
C LYS A 250 -16.56 5.84 -7.85
N THR A 251 -15.59 6.58 -7.32
CA THR A 251 -15.07 6.38 -5.97
C THR A 251 -16.15 6.55 -4.92
N LEU A 252 -16.95 7.62 -4.99
CA LEU A 252 -18.04 7.87 -4.05
C LEU A 252 -19.18 6.85 -4.18
N ASN A 253 -19.40 6.28 -5.37
CA ASN A 253 -20.36 5.19 -5.56
C ASN A 253 -19.86 3.86 -4.97
N SER A 254 -18.55 3.65 -4.89
CA SER A 254 -17.96 2.45 -4.28
C SER A 254 -18.00 2.47 -2.74
N ILE A 255 -18.20 3.65 -2.15
CA ILE A 255 -18.23 3.87 -0.70
C ILE A 255 -19.69 4.04 -0.27
N LYS A 256 -20.13 3.32 0.78
CA LYS A 256 -21.52 3.42 1.27
C LYS A 256 -21.75 4.68 2.09
N THR A 257 -20.82 5.01 2.98
CA THR A 257 -20.84 6.20 3.85
C THR A 257 -19.41 6.65 4.10
N LEU A 258 -19.17 7.96 4.19
CA LEU A 258 -17.85 8.50 4.55
C LEU A 258 -17.68 8.41 6.08
N SER A 259 -16.52 7.94 6.57
CA SER A 259 -16.17 8.03 7.99
C SER A 259 -15.86 9.47 8.43
N ALA A 260 -15.68 9.69 9.74
CA ALA A 260 -15.28 11.00 10.26
C ALA A 260 -13.97 11.51 9.62
N LYS A 261 -12.95 10.65 9.53
CA LYS A 261 -11.66 10.97 8.91
C LYS A 261 -11.80 11.31 7.43
N GLN A 262 -12.52 10.47 6.68
CA GLN A 262 -12.76 10.71 5.25
C GLN A 262 -13.59 11.99 5.01
N ARG A 263 -14.56 12.29 5.87
CA ARG A 263 -15.32 13.55 5.83
C ARG A 263 -14.42 14.75 6.07
N ASN A 264 -13.45 14.65 6.98
CA ASN A 264 -12.49 15.73 7.23
C ASN A 264 -11.59 15.95 6.02
N ILE A 265 -11.04 14.88 5.44
CA ILE A 265 -10.25 14.95 4.19
C ILE A 265 -11.08 15.53 3.04
N PHE A 266 -12.36 15.15 2.93
CA PHE A 266 -13.27 15.67 1.92
C PHE A 266 -13.52 17.17 2.14
N LYS A 267 -13.84 17.58 3.37
CA LYS A 267 -14.01 18.99 3.77
C LYS A 267 -12.76 19.78 3.40
N GLU A 268 -11.59 19.25 3.74
CA GLU A 268 -10.30 19.87 3.44
C GLU A 268 -10.04 20.00 1.94
N LEU A 269 -10.18 18.93 1.15
CA LEU A 269 -9.76 18.92 -0.25
C LEU A 269 -10.75 19.61 -1.19
N ILE A 270 -12.06 19.52 -0.90
CA ILE A 270 -13.11 19.98 -1.80
C ILE A 270 -13.78 21.25 -1.30
N LEU A 271 -14.12 21.31 -0.02
CA LEU A 271 -14.93 22.38 0.53
C LEU A 271 -14.08 23.55 1.06
N SER A 272 -12.83 23.31 1.45
CA SER A 272 -11.95 24.41 1.90
C SER A 272 -11.57 25.35 0.74
N PRO A 273 -11.71 26.68 0.93
CA PRO A 273 -11.14 27.68 0.03
C PRO A 273 -9.66 27.41 -0.26
N LYS A 274 -8.93 27.01 0.79
CA LYS A 274 -7.48 26.84 0.83
C LYS A 274 -6.99 25.43 0.46
N SER A 275 -7.86 24.56 -0.03
CA SER A 275 -7.44 23.20 -0.43
C SER A 275 -6.41 23.16 -1.55
N LEU A 276 -6.39 24.21 -2.38
CA LEU A 276 -5.33 24.40 -3.36
C LEU A 276 -4.01 24.75 -2.67
N GLU A 277 -4.01 25.44 -1.53
CA GLU A 277 -2.82 25.84 -0.80
C GLU A 277 -2.22 24.61 -0.09
N ALA A 278 -2.97 23.88 0.74
CA ALA A 278 -2.44 22.73 1.50
C ALA A 278 -1.82 21.59 0.65
N ALA A 279 -2.15 21.50 -0.64
CA ALA A 279 -1.60 20.49 -1.54
C ALA A 279 -0.79 21.05 -2.73
N ALA A 280 -0.92 22.34 -3.08
CA ALA A 280 0.13 23.06 -3.81
C ALA A 280 1.38 23.30 -2.94
N ALA A 281 1.27 22.99 -1.65
CA ALA A 281 2.34 22.78 -0.68
C ALA A 281 3.42 21.81 -1.11
N SER A 282 2.99 20.74 -1.78
CA SER A 282 3.92 19.67 -2.09
C SER A 282 4.67 19.99 -3.37
N LYS A 283 5.98 20.10 -3.24
CA LYS A 283 6.85 20.47 -4.35
C LYS A 283 7.22 19.32 -5.29
N ASN A 284 6.59 18.16 -5.13
CA ASN A 284 6.66 17.09 -6.14
C ASN A 284 5.91 17.44 -7.43
N ALA A 285 5.09 18.51 -7.47
CA ALA A 285 4.57 19.03 -8.72
C ALA A 285 5.69 19.75 -9.49
N VAL A 286 6.34 19.04 -10.41
CA VAL A 286 7.18 19.63 -11.47
C VAL A 286 6.41 20.72 -12.25
N ASP A 287 5.07 20.64 -12.22
CA ASP A 287 4.16 21.63 -12.76
C ASP A 287 2.94 21.81 -11.82
N ARG A 288 2.95 22.89 -11.02
CA ARG A 288 1.86 23.24 -10.08
C ARG A 288 0.50 23.36 -10.77
N SER A 289 0.47 23.61 -12.09
CA SER A 289 -0.76 23.69 -12.87
C SER A 289 -1.47 22.34 -13.01
N ARG A 290 -0.81 21.22 -12.68
CA ARG A 290 -1.36 19.87 -12.85
C ARG A 290 -1.92 19.27 -11.57
N TYR A 291 -1.79 19.90 -10.40
CA TYR A 291 -2.39 19.36 -9.18
C TYR A 291 -3.92 19.46 -9.24
N ASN A 292 -4.60 18.35 -8.98
CA ASN A 292 -6.05 18.28 -9.01
C ASN A 292 -6.61 17.74 -7.67
N PRO A 293 -7.25 18.60 -6.85
CA PRO A 293 -7.80 18.21 -5.55
C PRO A 293 -8.82 17.05 -5.61
N VAL A 294 -9.57 16.94 -6.70
CA VAL A 294 -10.59 15.90 -6.89
C VAL A 294 -9.94 14.52 -7.11
N LEU A 295 -8.87 14.46 -7.91
CA LEU A 295 -8.07 13.23 -8.06
C LEU A 295 -7.35 12.89 -6.76
N ARG A 296 -6.84 13.89 -6.02
CA ARG A 296 -6.20 13.66 -4.71
C ARG A 296 -7.17 13.09 -3.70
N LEU A 297 -8.37 13.65 -3.61
CA LEU A 297 -9.41 13.11 -2.75
C LEU A 297 -9.69 11.65 -3.10
N SER A 298 -9.79 11.32 -4.39
CA SER A 298 -10.03 9.94 -4.82
C SER A 298 -8.92 8.97 -4.37
N TYR A 299 -7.66 9.43 -4.36
CA TYR A 299 -6.52 8.69 -3.79
C TYR A 299 -6.55 8.61 -2.26
N GLU A 300 -6.87 9.69 -1.55
CA GLU A 300 -6.98 9.64 -0.09
C GLU A 300 -8.10 8.72 0.38
N LEU A 301 -9.22 8.70 -0.34
CA LEU A 301 -10.32 7.77 -0.08
C LEU A 301 -9.97 6.31 -0.40
N LEU A 302 -8.86 6.04 -1.09
CA LEU A 302 -8.31 4.70 -1.29
C LEU A 302 -7.58 4.18 -0.05
N LYS A 303 -7.05 5.08 0.79
CA LYS A 303 -6.28 4.71 1.98
C LYS A 303 -7.20 4.15 3.08
N PRO A 304 -6.76 3.11 3.81
CA PRO A 304 -7.49 2.60 4.95
C PRO A 304 -7.51 3.61 6.11
N GLU A 305 -8.53 3.54 6.96
CA GLU A 305 -8.83 4.59 7.91
C GLU A 305 -7.90 4.61 9.14
N GLU A 306 -7.40 3.46 9.62
CA GLU A 306 -6.52 3.35 10.80
C GLU A 306 -5.69 2.05 10.79
N ASN A 307 -4.44 2.11 11.30
CA ASN A 307 -3.55 1.07 11.89
C ASN A 307 -3.54 -0.39 11.36
N ILE A 308 -4.17 -0.64 10.22
CA ILE A 308 -4.09 -1.89 9.48
C ILE A 308 -3.13 -1.58 8.35
N GLU A 309 -1.95 -2.17 8.43
CA GLU A 309 -1.02 -2.19 7.32
C GLU A 309 -1.72 -2.85 6.10
N ARG A 310 -2.35 -2.03 5.25
CA ARG A 310 -2.47 -2.32 3.81
C ARG A 310 -1.60 -1.38 2.97
N PRO A 311 -0.26 -1.35 3.15
CA PRO A 311 0.67 -0.80 2.16
C PRO A 311 0.42 -1.36 0.76
N VAL A 312 -0.15 -2.56 0.66
CA VAL A 312 -0.31 -3.32 -0.59
C VAL A 312 -1.17 -2.59 -1.63
N ILE A 313 -2.35 -2.07 -1.27
CA ILE A 313 -3.21 -1.40 -2.26
C ILE A 313 -2.57 -0.12 -2.79
N ILE A 314 -1.87 0.63 -1.93
CA ILE A 314 -1.14 1.83 -2.31
C ILE A 314 0.08 1.46 -3.16
N ALA A 315 0.83 0.40 -2.82
CA ALA A 315 1.92 -0.10 -3.63
C ALA A 315 1.46 -0.55 -5.02
N CYS A 316 0.36 -1.31 -5.11
CA CYS A 316 -0.26 -1.71 -6.37
C CYS A 316 -0.73 -0.50 -7.20
N PHE A 317 -1.29 0.53 -6.56
CA PHE A 317 -1.71 1.77 -7.21
C PHE A 317 -0.52 2.45 -7.88
N TRP A 318 0.59 2.62 -7.17
CA TRP A 318 1.78 3.25 -7.73
C TRP A 318 2.49 2.39 -8.77
N HIS A 319 2.52 1.06 -8.60
CA HIS A 319 3.03 0.16 -9.64
C HIS A 319 2.19 0.25 -10.91
N VAL A 320 0.86 0.39 -10.84
CA VAL A 320 0.05 0.62 -12.05
C VAL A 320 0.47 1.86 -12.80
N LEU A 321 0.93 2.92 -12.13
CA LEU A 321 1.36 4.12 -12.85
C LEU A 321 2.70 3.94 -13.57
N ASP A 322 3.64 3.18 -12.99
CA ASP A 322 4.95 2.90 -13.57
C ASP A 322 4.96 1.73 -14.57
N PHE A 323 4.28 0.62 -14.24
CA PHE A 323 4.14 -0.56 -15.11
C PHE A 323 3.67 -0.20 -16.52
N TYR A 324 2.75 0.75 -16.60
CA TYR A 324 2.17 1.20 -17.86
C TYR A 324 3.04 2.20 -18.63
N GLU A 325 4.07 2.76 -18.01
CA GLU A 325 5.09 3.53 -18.72
C GLU A 325 5.87 2.63 -19.68
N TYR A 326 6.15 1.40 -19.27
CA TYR A 326 6.86 0.42 -20.09
C TYR A 326 5.92 -0.43 -20.96
N SER A 327 4.73 -0.79 -20.47
CA SER A 327 3.84 -1.73 -21.18
C SER A 327 2.74 -1.08 -22.00
N GLY A 328 2.34 0.16 -21.67
CA GLY A 328 1.20 0.90 -22.24
C GLY A 328 -0.19 0.30 -21.98
N CYS A 329 -0.31 -1.04 -21.95
CA CYS A 329 -1.49 -1.77 -21.49
C CYS A 329 -1.17 -3.22 -21.05
N ALA A 330 -2.00 -3.82 -20.20
CA ALA A 330 -1.86 -5.23 -19.82
C ALA A 330 -3.19 -5.97 -19.74
N TYR A 331 -3.15 -7.29 -19.91
CA TYR A 331 -4.25 -8.14 -19.48
C TYR A 331 -4.36 -8.07 -17.96
N TYR A 332 -5.58 -8.02 -17.42
CA TYR A 332 -5.76 -7.83 -15.99
C TYR A 332 -5.13 -8.96 -15.15
N ARG A 333 -5.14 -10.19 -15.67
CA ARG A 333 -4.52 -11.35 -15.02
C ARG A 333 -3.02 -11.18 -14.90
N ASP A 334 -2.40 -10.69 -15.97
CA ASP A 334 -0.96 -10.45 -16.02
C ASP A 334 -0.58 -9.38 -15.00
N LEU A 335 -1.36 -8.29 -14.90
CA LEU A 335 -1.11 -7.25 -13.90
C LEU A 335 -1.12 -7.80 -12.46
N ILE A 336 -2.09 -8.65 -12.13
CA ILE A 336 -2.16 -9.32 -10.82
C ILE A 336 -0.90 -10.16 -10.58
N VAL A 337 -0.49 -10.95 -11.57
CA VAL A 337 0.71 -11.76 -11.44
C VAL A 337 1.96 -10.89 -11.28
N HIS A 338 2.08 -9.76 -11.99
CA HIS A 338 3.19 -8.83 -11.78
C HIS A 338 3.22 -8.29 -10.34
N TRP A 339 2.08 -7.92 -9.76
CA TRP A 339 2.04 -7.51 -8.34
C TRP A 339 2.53 -8.61 -7.39
N MET A 340 2.19 -9.88 -7.67
CA MET A 340 2.70 -11.03 -6.90
C MET A 340 4.21 -11.18 -7.02
N LEU A 341 4.73 -11.08 -8.24
CA LEU A 341 6.16 -11.25 -8.51
C LEU A 341 6.99 -10.07 -7.98
N GLU A 342 6.47 -8.85 -7.99
CA GLU A 342 7.15 -7.71 -7.34
C GLU A 342 7.17 -7.82 -5.79
N GLY A 343 6.48 -8.81 -5.22
CA GLY A 343 6.51 -9.08 -3.78
C GLY A 343 5.54 -8.22 -2.97
N TYR A 344 4.46 -7.70 -3.57
CA TYR A 344 3.49 -6.89 -2.83
C TYR A 344 2.58 -7.70 -1.90
N PHE A 345 2.44 -9.01 -2.12
CA PHE A 345 1.60 -9.91 -1.33
C PHE A 345 2.41 -10.84 -0.40
N ASP A 346 3.63 -10.47 -0.03
CA ASP A 346 4.55 -11.27 0.80
C ASP A 346 4.18 -11.19 2.31
N PRO A 347 4.09 -12.31 3.06
CA PRO A 347 4.33 -13.70 2.63
C PRO A 347 3.17 -14.34 1.90
N VAL A 348 3.45 -14.84 0.69
CA VAL A 348 2.48 -15.55 -0.16
C VAL A 348 2.31 -16.98 0.35
N LYS A 349 1.42 -17.18 1.33
CA LYS A 349 1.07 -18.52 1.84
C LYS A 349 0.31 -19.38 0.82
N SER A 350 -0.36 -18.77 -0.18
CA SER A 350 -1.06 -19.44 -1.28
C SER A 350 -1.12 -18.53 -2.51
N VAL A 351 -0.82 -19.10 -3.68
CA VAL A 351 -0.88 -18.43 -4.98
C VAL A 351 -2.31 -17.98 -5.28
N GLU A 352 -3.30 -18.84 -5.01
CA GLU A 352 -4.71 -18.53 -5.19
C GLU A 352 -5.12 -17.34 -4.31
N LYS A 353 -4.76 -17.34 -3.02
CA LYS A 353 -5.09 -16.23 -2.11
C LYS A 353 -4.49 -14.91 -2.58
N ALA A 354 -3.21 -14.90 -2.95
CA ALA A 354 -2.56 -13.69 -3.47
C ALA A 354 -3.19 -13.21 -4.78
N TYR A 355 -3.58 -14.14 -5.67
CA TYR A 355 -4.30 -13.80 -6.88
C TYR A 355 -5.69 -13.23 -6.58
N LEU A 356 -6.44 -13.79 -5.63
CA LEU A 356 -7.74 -13.29 -5.19
C LEU A 356 -7.63 -11.90 -4.54
N GLU A 357 -6.60 -11.66 -3.74
CA GLU A 357 -6.32 -10.36 -3.16
C GLU A 357 -5.96 -9.33 -4.24
N GLY A 358 -5.07 -9.69 -5.17
CA GLY A 358 -4.77 -8.85 -6.32
C GLY A 358 -5.98 -8.59 -7.20
N HIS A 359 -6.83 -9.60 -7.43
CA HIS A 359 -8.10 -9.43 -8.13
C HIS A 359 -9.04 -8.49 -7.39
N SER A 360 -9.13 -8.58 -6.06
CA SER A 360 -9.91 -7.65 -5.25
C SER A 360 -9.39 -6.21 -5.40
N ILE A 361 -8.06 -6.00 -5.40
CA ILE A 361 -7.45 -4.68 -5.62
C ILE A 361 -7.73 -4.16 -7.03
N LEU A 362 -7.58 -5.02 -8.05
CA LEU A 362 -7.90 -4.69 -9.43
C LEU A 362 -9.37 -4.24 -9.56
N MET A 363 -10.31 -5.01 -8.99
CA MET A 363 -11.73 -4.68 -9.02
C MET A 363 -12.01 -3.38 -8.27
N GLU A 364 -11.32 -3.13 -7.15
CA GLU A 364 -11.41 -1.85 -6.44
C GLU A 364 -10.96 -0.68 -7.34
N PHE A 365 -9.84 -0.81 -8.04
CA PHE A 365 -9.39 0.21 -9.00
C PHE A 365 -10.36 0.40 -10.17
N MET A 366 -10.95 -0.68 -10.67
CA MET A 366 -11.96 -0.64 -11.74
C MET A 366 -13.25 0.08 -11.29
N ASN A 367 -13.75 -0.27 -10.10
CA ASN A 367 -14.95 0.29 -9.49
C ASN A 367 -14.78 1.78 -9.22
N ARG A 368 -13.57 2.22 -8.83
CA ARG A 368 -13.21 3.63 -8.60
C ARG A 368 -12.84 4.38 -9.88
N GLY A 369 -12.75 3.71 -11.02
CA GLY A 369 -12.35 4.32 -12.30
C GLY A 369 -10.87 4.67 -12.42
N ILE A 370 -10.05 4.18 -11.49
CA ILE A 370 -8.58 4.28 -11.53
C ILE A 370 -8.03 3.42 -12.66
N LEU A 371 -8.63 2.25 -12.89
CA LEU A 371 -8.41 1.41 -14.08
C LEU A 371 -9.66 1.42 -14.97
N LYS A 372 -9.45 1.21 -16.27
CA LYS A 372 -10.48 1.11 -17.30
C LYS A 372 -10.25 -0.14 -18.14
N MET A 373 -11.31 -0.88 -18.43
CA MET A 373 -11.29 -1.98 -19.41
C MET A 373 -11.26 -1.40 -20.82
N GLN A 374 -10.32 -1.88 -21.63
CA GLN A 374 -10.32 -1.83 -23.09
C GLN A 374 -10.77 -3.21 -23.63
N GLU A 375 -10.72 -3.40 -24.94
CA GLU A 375 -11.07 -4.65 -25.61
C GLU A 375 -10.17 -5.84 -25.17
N ASP A 376 -10.70 -7.06 -25.30
CA ASP A 376 -10.01 -8.32 -24.99
C ASP A 376 -9.47 -8.45 -23.56
N ASN A 377 -10.23 -8.04 -22.54
CA ASN A 377 -9.79 -8.13 -21.14
C ASN A 377 -8.51 -7.33 -20.80
N THR A 378 -8.17 -6.34 -21.62
CA THR A 378 -7.03 -5.45 -21.38
C THR A 378 -7.46 -4.31 -20.47
N VAL A 379 -6.64 -3.97 -19.47
CA VAL A 379 -6.86 -2.83 -18.56
C VAL A 379 -5.83 -1.73 -18.84
N VAL A 380 -6.23 -0.48 -18.64
CA VAL A 380 -5.38 0.72 -18.67
C VAL A 380 -5.68 1.65 -17.50
N PRO A 381 -4.69 2.39 -16.95
CA PRO A 381 -4.95 3.37 -15.91
C PRO A 381 -5.60 4.63 -16.45
N GLU A 382 -6.33 5.32 -15.57
CA GLU A 382 -6.60 6.73 -15.76
C GLU A 382 -5.29 7.50 -15.63
N VAL A 383 -4.71 7.85 -16.78
CA VAL A 383 -3.39 8.49 -16.85
C VAL A 383 -3.35 9.84 -16.15
N SER A 384 -4.49 10.52 -15.98
CA SER A 384 -4.54 11.73 -15.14
C SER A 384 -4.15 11.47 -13.68
N MET A 385 -4.28 10.25 -13.16
CA MET A 385 -3.81 9.92 -11.80
C MET A 385 -2.28 10.03 -11.65
N ARG A 386 -1.49 10.08 -12.75
CA ARG A 386 -0.03 10.31 -12.70
C ARG A 386 0.35 11.71 -12.19
N ILE A 387 -0.59 12.65 -12.12
CA ILE A 387 -0.33 13.99 -11.58
C ILE A 387 -0.33 14.02 -10.05
N LEU A 388 -0.69 12.90 -9.40
CA LEU A 388 -0.70 12.79 -7.95
C LEU A 388 0.71 12.80 -7.39
N LEU A 389 0.85 13.45 -6.24
CA LEU A 389 2.09 13.52 -5.49
C LEU A 389 2.03 12.54 -4.33
N ASP A 390 3.03 11.70 -4.20
CA ASP A 390 3.10 10.78 -3.07
C ASP A 390 3.63 11.50 -1.82
N LEU A 391 2.72 12.02 -0.99
CA LEU A 391 3.05 12.85 0.19
C LEU A 391 3.49 12.03 1.41
N GLU A 392 3.10 10.76 1.45
CA GLU A 392 3.46 9.84 2.53
C GLU A 392 4.71 9.03 2.21
N ASP A 393 5.25 9.22 1.01
CA ASP A 393 6.37 8.48 0.43
C ASP A 393 6.19 6.95 0.49
N CYS A 394 4.93 6.51 0.41
CA CYS A 394 4.50 5.11 0.35
C CYS A 394 4.65 4.50 -1.06
N GLY A 395 5.05 5.29 -2.04
CA GLY A 395 4.94 5.07 -3.46
C GLY A 395 6.04 4.24 -4.08
N PHE A 396 6.01 4.18 -5.40
CA PHE A 396 6.71 3.22 -6.27
C PHE A 396 8.16 2.86 -5.90
N PHE A 397 8.90 3.76 -5.24
CA PHE A 397 10.31 3.59 -4.87
C PHE A 397 10.55 3.28 -3.36
N GLY A 398 9.49 3.12 -2.56
CA GLY A 398 9.57 2.80 -1.12
C GLY A 398 9.93 1.34 -0.84
N ARG A 399 9.89 0.50 -1.86
CA ARG A 399 10.30 -0.90 -1.80
C ARG A 399 11.13 -1.23 -3.03
N SER A 400 12.32 -1.77 -2.82
CA SER A 400 13.17 -2.30 -3.88
C SER A 400 12.50 -3.56 -4.44
N CYS A 401 12.04 -3.53 -5.68
CA CYS A 401 11.28 -4.60 -6.29
C CYS A 401 12.14 -5.34 -7.33
N LEU A 402 11.65 -6.46 -7.87
CA LEU A 402 12.40 -7.22 -8.87
C LEU A 402 12.47 -6.46 -10.20
N GLY A 403 11.54 -5.54 -10.46
CA GLY A 403 11.56 -4.65 -11.62
C GLY A 403 11.24 -5.37 -12.92
N PHE A 404 10.30 -6.31 -12.91
CA PHE A 404 9.96 -7.13 -14.07
C PHE A 404 9.54 -6.31 -15.30
N ASN A 405 8.84 -5.20 -15.07
CA ASN A 405 8.47 -4.28 -16.14
C ASN A 405 9.70 -3.71 -16.88
N ARG A 406 10.80 -3.44 -16.17
CA ARG A 406 12.08 -2.99 -16.74
C ARG A 406 12.78 -4.11 -17.50
N VAL A 407 12.71 -5.35 -17.00
CA VAL A 407 13.35 -6.53 -17.60
C VAL A 407 12.84 -6.81 -19.01
N TYR A 408 11.52 -6.69 -19.24
CA TYR A 408 10.91 -7.00 -20.54
C TYR A 408 10.75 -5.76 -21.44
N GLY A 409 10.89 -4.55 -20.91
CA GLY A 409 10.85 -3.30 -21.69
C GLY A 409 9.59 -3.15 -22.54
N GLY A 410 8.44 -3.58 -22.02
CA GLY A 410 7.15 -3.50 -22.72
C GLY A 410 6.90 -4.55 -23.79
N ASP A 411 7.82 -5.50 -23.99
CA ASP A 411 7.63 -6.60 -24.94
C ASP A 411 6.70 -7.68 -24.36
N LYS A 412 5.43 -7.67 -24.78
CA LYS A 412 4.42 -8.66 -24.34
C LYS A 412 4.77 -10.09 -24.74
N ALA A 413 5.54 -10.30 -25.82
CA ALA A 413 5.98 -11.64 -26.21
C ALA A 413 7.00 -12.20 -25.20
N LYS A 414 7.72 -11.31 -24.52
CA LYS A 414 8.57 -11.59 -23.35
C LYS A 414 7.85 -11.31 -22.03
N GLY A 415 6.52 -11.18 -22.03
CA GLY A 415 5.72 -11.10 -20.81
C GLY A 415 5.46 -12.48 -20.22
N LEU A 416 4.51 -12.57 -19.29
CA LEU A 416 4.12 -13.86 -18.70
C LEU A 416 3.24 -14.71 -19.65
N GLY A 417 2.68 -14.12 -20.70
CA GLY A 417 1.71 -14.79 -21.58
C GLY A 417 0.32 -14.93 -20.94
N ARG A 418 -0.63 -15.53 -21.66
CA ARG A 418 -2.01 -15.70 -21.15
C ARG A 418 -2.04 -16.68 -19.98
N THR A 419 -2.45 -16.21 -18.81
CA THR A 419 -2.47 -16.97 -17.54
C THR A 419 -3.81 -17.67 -17.29
N ILE A 420 -3.76 -18.97 -16.99
CA ILE A 420 -4.89 -19.81 -16.57
C ILE A 420 -4.62 -20.32 -15.16
N LEU A 421 -5.60 -20.15 -14.27
CA LEU A 421 -5.55 -20.63 -12.89
C LEU A 421 -6.11 -22.06 -12.82
N ILE A 422 -5.35 -22.98 -12.21
CA ILE A 422 -5.72 -24.39 -12.00
C ILE A 422 -5.25 -24.79 -10.60
N ASP A 423 -6.15 -25.02 -9.64
CA ASP A 423 -5.90 -25.64 -8.32
C ASP A 423 -4.53 -25.30 -7.67
N ASP A 424 -4.37 -24.08 -7.14
CA ASP A 424 -3.13 -23.51 -6.53
C ASP A 424 -1.93 -23.33 -7.49
N MET A 425 -2.14 -23.44 -8.80
CA MET A 425 -1.11 -23.30 -9.82
C MET A 425 -1.59 -22.42 -10.98
N ILE A 426 -0.79 -21.46 -11.39
CA ILE A 426 -1.04 -20.65 -12.59
C ILE A 426 -0.13 -21.15 -13.70
N ARG A 427 -0.72 -21.51 -14.84
CA ARG A 427 0.00 -21.92 -16.06
C ARG A 427 -0.30 -20.97 -17.20
N THR A 428 0.67 -20.76 -18.10
CA THR A 428 0.43 -20.04 -19.36
C THR A 428 0.74 -20.90 -20.56
N ILE A 429 -0.11 -20.84 -21.57
CA ILE A 429 0.10 -21.53 -22.86
C ILE A 429 0.40 -20.47 -23.91
N GLN A 430 1.49 -20.62 -24.67
CA GLN A 430 1.67 -19.89 -25.92
C GLN A 430 0.93 -20.61 -27.04
N SER A 431 0.10 -19.89 -27.80
CA SER A 431 -0.74 -20.49 -28.83
C SER A 431 0.08 -21.12 -29.96
N LYS A 432 -0.44 -22.27 -30.44
CA LYS A 432 0.00 -23.19 -31.52
C LYS A 432 0.45 -24.60 -31.08
N GLU A 433 0.96 -24.83 -29.87
CA GLU A 433 1.58 -26.14 -29.54
C GLU A 433 1.37 -26.71 -28.11
N ASP A 434 0.38 -26.27 -27.32
CA ASP A 434 0.17 -26.72 -25.92
C ASP A 434 1.42 -26.59 -25.01
N LYS A 435 2.37 -25.72 -25.38
CA LYS A 435 3.63 -25.51 -24.64
C LYS A 435 3.41 -24.60 -23.45
N ILE A 436 3.77 -25.09 -22.26
CA ILE A 436 3.69 -24.32 -21.02
C ILE A 436 4.95 -23.47 -20.90
N THR A 437 4.80 -22.15 -20.88
CA THR A 437 5.94 -21.20 -20.81
C THR A 437 6.12 -20.55 -19.46
N THR A 438 5.04 -20.40 -18.69
CA THR A 438 5.08 -19.87 -17.32
C THR A 438 4.42 -20.86 -16.38
N LEU A 439 5.10 -21.11 -15.27
CA LEU A 439 4.60 -21.91 -14.17
C LEU A 439 4.78 -21.15 -12.86
N ILE A 440 3.67 -20.88 -12.18
CA ILE A 440 3.65 -20.33 -10.82
C ILE A 440 2.91 -21.32 -9.95
N VAL A 441 3.57 -21.85 -8.93
CA VAL A 441 3.02 -22.97 -8.15
C VAL A 441 3.42 -22.91 -6.68
N SER A 442 2.46 -23.25 -5.81
CA SER A 442 2.75 -23.50 -4.39
C SER A 442 3.44 -24.84 -4.19
N GLY A 443 4.42 -24.91 -3.31
CA GLY A 443 5.15 -26.12 -2.97
C GLY A 443 4.25 -27.23 -2.42
N ASN A 444 3.14 -26.88 -1.76
CA ASN A 444 2.11 -27.85 -1.36
C ASN A 444 1.56 -28.66 -2.55
N ARG A 445 1.46 -28.04 -3.74
CA ARG A 445 1.04 -28.73 -4.97
C ARG A 445 2.15 -29.64 -5.48
N LEU A 446 3.41 -29.17 -5.46
CA LEU A 446 4.56 -29.96 -5.89
C LEU A 446 4.80 -31.20 -5.02
N ARG A 447 4.43 -31.20 -3.74
CA ARG A 447 4.49 -32.39 -2.86
C ARG A 447 3.65 -33.57 -3.37
N ARG A 448 2.64 -33.33 -4.21
CA ARG A 448 1.80 -34.38 -4.80
C ARG A 448 2.42 -35.01 -6.05
N GLU A 449 3.47 -34.39 -6.59
CA GLU A 449 4.22 -34.86 -7.74
C GLU A 449 5.55 -35.49 -7.27
N VAL A 450 6.22 -36.24 -8.15
CA VAL A 450 7.62 -36.63 -7.94
C VAL A 450 8.49 -35.53 -8.56
N PRO A 451 9.04 -34.58 -7.78
CA PRO A 451 9.47 -33.31 -8.34
C PRO A 451 10.63 -33.41 -9.35
N ASN A 452 11.56 -34.35 -9.15
CA ASN A 452 12.69 -34.55 -10.06
C ASN A 452 12.23 -34.95 -11.46
N LYS A 453 11.16 -35.75 -11.54
CA LYS A 453 10.56 -36.14 -12.81
C LYS A 453 9.60 -35.10 -13.37
N PHE A 454 9.11 -34.18 -12.53
CA PHE A 454 8.11 -33.20 -12.95
C PHE A 454 8.68 -32.22 -13.98
N PHE A 455 9.83 -31.62 -13.70
CA PHE A 455 10.48 -30.67 -14.61
C PHE A 455 11.19 -31.33 -15.80
N GLU A 456 11.39 -32.65 -15.77
CA GLU A 456 11.99 -33.42 -16.87
C GLU A 456 10.97 -33.80 -17.97
N ARG A 457 9.67 -33.60 -17.73
CA ARG A 457 8.63 -33.89 -18.70
C ARG A 457 8.81 -33.05 -19.97
N LYS A 458 8.45 -33.61 -21.13
CA LYS A 458 8.63 -32.96 -22.44
C LYS A 458 7.88 -31.62 -22.51
N GLU A 459 6.70 -31.57 -21.89
CA GLU A 459 5.83 -30.39 -21.82
C GLU A 459 6.42 -29.24 -21.00
N MET A 460 7.38 -29.53 -20.10
CA MET A 460 8.02 -28.55 -19.22
C MET A 460 9.32 -27.98 -19.80
N GLN A 461 9.88 -28.59 -20.86
CA GLN A 461 11.17 -28.14 -21.43
C GLN A 461 11.08 -26.77 -22.12
N ASP A 462 9.86 -26.29 -22.38
CA ASP A 462 9.59 -24.98 -22.97
C ASP A 462 9.35 -23.87 -21.92
N LEU A 463 9.52 -24.17 -20.63
CA LEU A 463 9.37 -23.18 -19.55
C LEU A 463 10.41 -22.06 -19.67
N GLU A 464 9.91 -20.82 -19.61
CA GLU A 464 10.69 -19.60 -19.57
C GLU A 464 10.61 -18.92 -18.20
N VAL A 465 9.47 -19.03 -17.52
CA VAL A 465 9.23 -18.39 -16.21
C VAL A 465 8.79 -19.45 -15.21
N VAL A 466 9.54 -19.61 -14.12
CA VAL A 466 9.21 -20.51 -13.02
C VAL A 466 9.22 -19.75 -11.71
N VAL A 467 8.12 -19.87 -10.96
CA VAL A 467 7.91 -19.21 -9.67
C VAL A 467 7.41 -20.23 -8.66
N LEU A 468 8.16 -20.44 -7.61
CA LEU A 468 7.92 -21.45 -6.58
C LEU A 468 7.79 -20.80 -5.21
N PHE A 469 6.74 -21.14 -4.47
CA PHE A 469 6.52 -20.68 -3.10
C PHE A 469 6.62 -21.88 -2.13
N ASP A 470 7.43 -21.78 -1.08
CA ASP A 470 7.61 -22.85 -0.08
C ASP A 470 7.91 -24.25 -0.69
N PRO A 471 8.91 -24.38 -1.59
CA PRO A 471 9.28 -25.67 -2.10
C PRO A 471 9.96 -26.52 -1.02
N THR A 472 9.59 -27.80 -0.95
CA THR A 472 9.92 -28.66 0.20
C THR A 472 10.66 -29.95 -0.17
N PHE A 473 11.53 -29.91 -1.18
CA PHE A 473 12.35 -31.05 -1.58
C PHE A 473 13.77 -30.64 -1.96
N GLN A 474 14.74 -31.53 -1.70
CA GLN A 474 16.18 -31.22 -1.77
C GLN A 474 16.74 -31.12 -3.20
N ASP A 475 16.28 -31.96 -4.13
CA ASP A 475 16.81 -32.05 -5.52
C ASP A 475 16.20 -31.00 -6.49
N LEU A 476 15.58 -29.95 -5.97
CA LEU A 476 14.91 -28.92 -6.76
C LEU A 476 15.85 -28.23 -7.75
N VAL A 477 17.00 -27.78 -7.26
CA VAL A 477 17.97 -27.01 -8.04
C VAL A 477 18.47 -27.83 -9.23
N GLN A 478 18.79 -29.11 -9.00
CA GLN A 478 19.21 -30.02 -10.05
C GLN A 478 18.15 -30.19 -11.14
N SER A 479 16.87 -30.26 -10.75
CA SER A 479 15.76 -30.42 -11.68
C SER A 479 15.54 -29.16 -12.51
N LEU A 480 15.63 -27.98 -11.89
CA LEU A 480 15.49 -26.68 -12.56
C LEU A 480 16.65 -26.38 -13.52
N SER A 481 17.87 -26.84 -13.21
CA SER A 481 19.06 -26.64 -14.04
C SER A 481 18.91 -27.19 -15.48
N LYS A 482 17.98 -28.13 -15.69
CA LYS A 482 17.70 -28.75 -17.00
C LYS A 482 16.86 -27.86 -17.91
N LEU A 483 16.15 -26.86 -17.36
CA LEU A 483 15.25 -25.99 -18.10
C LEU A 483 16.00 -24.85 -18.82
N LYS A 484 16.72 -25.18 -19.89
CA LYS A 484 17.64 -24.25 -20.60
C LYS A 484 16.97 -23.03 -21.26
N LYS A 485 15.64 -22.94 -21.25
CA LYS A 485 14.89 -21.78 -21.76
C LYS A 485 14.50 -20.77 -20.67
N LEU A 486 14.77 -21.07 -19.40
CA LEU A 486 14.44 -20.18 -18.29
C LEU A 486 15.10 -18.82 -18.46
N ARG A 487 14.26 -17.80 -18.37
CA ARG A 487 14.63 -16.38 -18.30
C ARG A 487 14.24 -15.75 -16.96
N VAL A 488 13.27 -16.32 -16.24
CA VAL A 488 12.92 -15.91 -14.89
C VAL A 488 12.79 -17.13 -14.00
N LEU A 489 13.50 -17.10 -12.88
CA LEU A 489 13.38 -18.08 -11.82
C LEU A 489 13.19 -17.35 -10.48
N VAL A 490 12.08 -17.61 -9.81
CA VAL A 490 11.76 -17.09 -8.48
C VAL A 490 11.47 -18.25 -7.55
N ILE A 491 12.18 -18.30 -6.43
CA ILE A 491 11.99 -19.31 -5.39
C ILE A 491 11.91 -18.58 -4.05
N ARG A 492 10.78 -18.68 -3.35
CA ARG A 492 10.53 -18.03 -2.06
C ARG A 492 10.32 -19.03 -0.95
N ASP A 493 10.73 -18.67 0.26
CA ASP A 493 10.59 -19.45 1.50
C ASP A 493 11.13 -20.87 1.35
N CYS A 494 12.37 -20.98 0.87
CA CYS A 494 12.97 -22.25 0.45
C CYS A 494 14.08 -22.75 1.38
N ASP A 495 13.74 -22.96 2.65
CA ASP A 495 14.71 -23.36 3.70
C ASP A 495 15.46 -24.67 3.39
N LEU A 496 14.92 -25.58 2.57
CA LEU A 496 15.61 -26.84 2.29
C LEU A 496 16.76 -26.72 1.27
N ILE A 497 16.87 -25.59 0.56
CA ILE A 497 17.92 -25.36 -0.44
C ILE A 497 19.22 -25.02 0.28
N LYS A 498 20.25 -25.87 0.07
CA LYS A 498 21.60 -25.67 0.63
C LYS A 498 22.61 -25.15 -0.39
N ASN A 499 22.34 -25.29 -1.67
CA ASN A 499 23.24 -24.91 -2.76
C ASN A 499 22.43 -24.58 -4.01
N ILE A 500 22.86 -23.58 -4.78
CA ILE A 500 22.23 -23.14 -6.05
C ILE A 500 23.19 -23.14 -7.25
N ASP A 501 24.41 -23.63 -7.09
CA ASP A 501 25.50 -23.54 -8.07
C ASP A 501 25.22 -24.30 -9.36
N GLU A 502 24.35 -25.32 -9.32
CA GLU A 502 23.94 -26.07 -10.51
C GLU A 502 23.10 -25.22 -11.49
N LEU A 503 22.57 -24.08 -11.05
CA LEU A 503 21.86 -23.14 -11.94
C LEU A 503 22.80 -22.43 -12.94
N LYS A 504 24.12 -22.61 -12.83
CA LYS A 504 25.13 -21.98 -13.69
C LYS A 504 24.92 -22.20 -15.19
N ASP A 505 24.21 -23.26 -15.58
CA ASP A 505 23.95 -23.56 -16.99
C ASP A 505 22.68 -22.87 -17.54
N LEU A 506 22.00 -22.03 -16.76
CA LEU A 506 20.81 -21.27 -17.17
C LEU A 506 21.21 -19.93 -17.83
N GLU A 507 21.92 -19.98 -18.95
CA GLU A 507 22.54 -18.82 -19.63
C GLU A 507 21.54 -17.72 -20.07
N LYS A 508 20.26 -18.07 -20.23
CA LYS A 508 19.19 -17.15 -20.65
C LYS A 508 18.55 -16.39 -19.48
N LEU A 509 18.94 -16.67 -18.24
CA LEU A 509 18.32 -16.09 -17.06
C LEU A 509 18.53 -14.56 -17.01
N GLN A 510 17.43 -13.85 -16.84
CA GLN A 510 17.33 -12.39 -16.70
C GLN A 510 16.92 -12.00 -15.29
N VAL A 511 16.14 -12.83 -14.60
CA VAL A 511 15.74 -12.64 -13.20
C VAL A 511 16.00 -13.90 -12.41
N LEU A 512 16.71 -13.75 -11.29
CA LEU A 512 16.91 -14.79 -10.30
C LEU A 512 16.50 -14.26 -8.92
N GLU A 513 15.47 -14.84 -8.34
CA GLU A 513 15.17 -14.72 -6.93
C GLU A 513 15.31 -16.08 -6.25
N VAL A 514 16.13 -16.15 -5.21
CA VAL A 514 16.14 -17.24 -4.23
C VAL A 514 16.11 -16.60 -2.86
N SER A 515 14.93 -16.56 -2.25
CA SER A 515 14.69 -15.86 -0.98
C SER A 515 14.18 -16.81 0.10
N GLY A 516 14.54 -16.50 1.35
CA GLY A 516 14.17 -17.31 2.51
C GLY A 516 14.79 -18.71 2.51
N ALA A 517 15.98 -18.89 1.91
CA ALA A 517 16.76 -20.11 2.03
C ALA A 517 17.79 -19.99 3.16
N SER A 518 17.32 -20.11 4.41
CA SER A 518 18.15 -19.86 5.59
C SER A 518 19.32 -20.84 5.77
N TYR A 519 19.28 -22.02 5.12
CA TYR A 519 20.36 -23.02 5.16
C TYR A 519 21.38 -22.86 4.03
N LEU A 520 21.17 -21.91 3.11
CA LEU A 520 22.14 -21.57 2.07
C LEU A 520 23.14 -20.57 2.66
N ASP A 521 24.34 -21.05 2.94
CA ASP A 521 25.43 -20.32 3.60
C ASP A 521 26.60 -19.96 2.66
N ASN A 522 26.63 -20.52 1.46
CA ASN A 522 27.65 -20.25 0.46
C ASN A 522 27.11 -20.32 -0.98
N ILE A 523 27.71 -19.53 -1.87
CA ILE A 523 27.43 -19.53 -3.31
C ILE A 523 28.77 -19.48 -4.04
N SER A 524 28.98 -20.35 -5.03
CA SER A 524 30.21 -20.39 -5.81
C SER A 524 30.36 -19.20 -6.77
N ASP A 525 31.60 -18.73 -6.92
CA ASP A 525 31.98 -17.73 -7.95
C ASP A 525 31.75 -18.23 -9.39
N ASP A 526 31.59 -19.53 -9.61
CA ASP A 526 31.30 -20.06 -10.95
C ASP A 526 29.86 -19.82 -11.40
N LEU A 527 28.92 -19.61 -10.47
CA LEU A 527 27.48 -19.53 -10.78
C LEU A 527 27.16 -18.43 -11.80
N PHE A 528 27.68 -17.22 -11.60
CA PHE A 528 27.34 -16.07 -12.43
C PHE A 528 28.27 -15.86 -13.63
N LYS A 529 29.26 -16.74 -13.86
CA LYS A 529 30.16 -16.63 -15.01
C LYS A 529 29.44 -16.79 -16.35
N ASN A 530 28.44 -17.68 -16.39
CA ASN A 530 27.70 -18.03 -17.60
C ASN A 530 26.33 -17.32 -17.69
N ILE A 531 25.79 -16.81 -16.57
CA ILE A 531 24.48 -16.14 -16.52
C ILE A 531 24.63 -14.62 -16.77
N THR A 532 25.21 -14.25 -17.91
CA THR A 532 25.60 -12.85 -18.19
C THR A 532 24.43 -11.94 -18.53
N ASN A 533 23.26 -12.50 -18.85
CA ASN A 533 22.04 -11.75 -19.21
C ASN A 533 21.23 -11.29 -17.98
N LEU A 534 21.73 -11.56 -16.76
CA LEU A 534 21.01 -11.28 -15.53
C LEU A 534 20.82 -9.77 -15.34
N GLN A 535 19.56 -9.36 -15.16
CA GLN A 535 19.14 -7.99 -14.94
C GLN A 535 18.65 -7.75 -13.51
N SER A 536 18.12 -8.78 -12.83
CA SER A 536 17.63 -8.66 -11.47
C SER A 536 18.04 -9.87 -10.63
N LEU A 537 18.67 -9.61 -9.50
CA LEU A 537 19.15 -10.61 -8.56
C LEU A 537 18.62 -10.29 -7.16
N ASN A 538 17.83 -11.21 -6.60
CA ASN A 538 17.35 -11.15 -5.23
C ASN A 538 17.72 -12.42 -4.47
N LEU A 539 18.53 -12.26 -3.44
CA LEU A 539 19.06 -13.33 -2.61
C LEU A 539 18.79 -13.01 -1.13
N SER A 540 17.57 -12.57 -0.83
CA SER A 540 17.18 -12.11 0.51
C SER A 540 16.96 -13.27 1.50
N GLY A 541 17.23 -13.03 2.79
CA GLY A 541 16.98 -14.02 3.85
C GLY A 541 17.91 -15.24 3.80
N LEU A 542 19.10 -15.09 3.21
CA LEU A 542 20.13 -16.14 3.18
C LEU A 542 21.09 -16.02 4.36
N SER A 543 21.81 -17.09 4.65
CA SER A 543 22.84 -17.14 5.70
C SER A 543 24.26 -16.94 5.16
N ILE A 544 24.40 -16.44 3.93
CA ILE A 544 25.70 -16.25 3.27
C ILE A 544 26.60 -15.25 4.02
N GLU A 545 27.89 -15.58 4.12
CA GLU A 545 28.89 -14.66 4.68
C GLU A 545 29.41 -13.65 3.64
N SER A 546 29.45 -14.05 2.37
CA SER A 546 29.89 -13.19 1.26
C SER A 546 29.11 -13.49 -0.01
N SER A 547 28.88 -12.45 -0.81
CA SER A 547 28.33 -12.60 -2.16
C SER A 547 29.42 -12.97 -3.17
N PRO A 548 29.10 -13.74 -4.23
CA PRO A 548 30.07 -14.13 -5.26
C PRO A 548 30.71 -12.95 -5.98
N SER A 549 32.02 -13.00 -6.16
CA SER A 549 32.80 -11.95 -6.83
C SER A 549 32.42 -11.80 -8.31
N SER A 550 32.02 -12.88 -8.97
CA SER A 550 31.63 -12.93 -10.38
C SER A 550 30.48 -12.00 -10.76
N ILE A 551 29.68 -11.54 -9.78
CA ILE A 551 28.62 -10.53 -9.97
C ILE A 551 29.18 -9.23 -10.57
N GLU A 552 30.46 -8.93 -10.34
CA GLU A 552 31.15 -7.76 -10.90
C GLU A 552 31.21 -7.74 -12.43
N ASN A 553 30.94 -8.86 -13.09
CA ASN A 553 30.93 -9.02 -14.55
C ASN A 553 29.53 -8.91 -15.17
N LEU A 554 28.47 -8.78 -14.36
CA LEU A 554 27.09 -8.73 -14.84
C LEU A 554 26.73 -7.34 -15.37
N SER A 555 27.06 -7.11 -16.65
CA SER A 555 26.90 -5.80 -17.29
C SER A 555 25.46 -5.34 -17.53
N MET A 556 24.50 -6.25 -17.44
CA MET A 556 23.06 -5.96 -17.57
C MET A 556 22.34 -5.82 -16.22
N LEU A 557 23.04 -6.01 -15.10
CA LEU A 557 22.43 -6.02 -13.77
C LEU A 557 21.89 -4.64 -13.40
N ARG A 558 20.60 -4.57 -13.12
CA ARG A 558 19.85 -3.38 -12.71
C ARG A 558 19.46 -3.42 -11.24
N CYS A 559 18.95 -4.56 -10.77
CA CYS A 559 18.52 -4.73 -9.39
C CYS A 559 19.41 -5.74 -8.66
N PHE A 560 19.96 -5.32 -7.53
CA PHE A 560 20.73 -6.17 -6.63
C PHE A 560 20.17 -6.08 -5.21
N ILE A 561 19.57 -7.18 -4.73
CA ILE A 561 18.78 -7.22 -3.49
C ILE A 561 19.28 -8.37 -2.59
N LEU A 562 19.72 -8.02 -1.38
CA LEU A 562 20.23 -8.93 -0.33
C LEU A 562 19.66 -8.51 1.02
N ARG A 563 18.33 -8.52 1.16
CA ARG A 563 17.69 -8.12 2.42
C ARG A 563 17.88 -9.17 3.49
N ASP A 564 17.96 -8.72 4.73
CA ASP A 564 17.90 -9.56 5.93
C ASP A 564 18.83 -10.78 5.84
N CYS A 565 20.05 -10.56 5.32
CA CYS A 565 21.13 -11.54 5.31
C CYS A 565 22.06 -11.26 6.51
N PRO A 566 21.74 -11.77 7.73
CA PRO A 566 22.35 -11.30 8.97
C PRO A 566 23.85 -11.56 9.05
N ASN A 567 24.34 -12.60 8.36
CA ASN A 567 25.74 -13.02 8.36
C ASN A 567 26.59 -12.37 7.26
N LEU A 568 25.97 -11.60 6.35
CA LEU A 568 26.66 -11.01 5.20
C LEU A 568 27.72 -10.01 5.69
N GLN A 569 28.98 -10.27 5.38
CA GLN A 569 30.14 -9.49 5.80
C GLN A 569 30.79 -8.68 4.67
N ASP A 570 30.57 -9.05 3.40
CA ASP A 570 31.16 -8.36 2.24
C ASP A 570 30.25 -8.34 1.00
N LEU A 571 30.50 -7.38 0.12
CA LEU A 571 29.78 -7.14 -1.14
C LEU A 571 30.66 -7.42 -2.36
N PRO A 572 30.07 -7.68 -3.54
CA PRO A 572 30.84 -7.79 -4.77
C PRO A 572 31.34 -6.39 -5.17
N ASN A 573 32.31 -6.32 -6.08
CA ASN A 573 32.83 -5.03 -6.54
C ASN A 573 31.96 -4.47 -7.67
N PHE A 574 31.11 -3.49 -7.36
CA PHE A 574 30.41 -2.71 -8.36
C PHE A 574 31.41 -1.80 -9.07
N ASN A 575 31.74 -2.19 -10.30
CA ASN A 575 32.75 -1.56 -11.14
C ASN A 575 32.09 -0.97 -12.41
N VAL A 576 32.88 -0.43 -13.34
CA VAL A 576 32.38 0.21 -14.56
C VAL A 576 31.50 -0.72 -15.43
N ALA A 577 31.66 -2.04 -15.32
CA ALA A 577 30.81 -3.02 -15.99
C ALA A 577 29.37 -3.00 -15.44
N THR A 578 29.16 -2.81 -14.14
CA THR A 578 27.84 -2.79 -13.49
C THR A 578 27.14 -1.42 -13.55
N LYS A 579 27.44 -0.60 -14.57
CA LYS A 579 26.90 0.77 -14.72
C LYS A 579 25.39 0.86 -14.89
N GLU A 580 24.74 -0.26 -15.21
CA GLU A 580 23.29 -0.36 -15.41
C GLU A 580 22.52 -0.53 -14.10
N LEU A 581 23.21 -0.63 -12.95
CA LEU A 581 22.56 -0.74 -11.64
C LEU A 581 21.68 0.47 -11.36
N GLU A 582 20.43 0.18 -11.02
CA GLU A 582 19.36 1.10 -10.66
C GLU A 582 19.02 0.97 -9.17
N VAL A 583 19.15 -0.24 -8.62
CA VAL A 583 18.73 -0.57 -7.25
C VAL A 583 19.79 -1.41 -6.56
N ILE A 584 20.22 -0.96 -5.38
CA ILE A 584 21.02 -1.74 -4.43
C ILE A 584 20.29 -1.70 -3.08
N ASP A 585 19.82 -2.86 -2.61
CA ASP A 585 19.14 -3.01 -1.32
C ASP A 585 19.76 -4.12 -0.49
N ILE A 586 20.49 -3.72 0.54
CA ILE A 586 21.21 -4.60 1.48
C ILE A 586 20.68 -4.40 2.90
N ARG A 587 19.41 -3.99 3.05
CA ARG A 587 18.84 -3.72 4.36
C ARG A 587 18.91 -4.96 5.25
N GLY A 588 19.13 -4.80 6.54
CA GLY A 588 19.14 -5.91 7.50
C GLY A 588 20.38 -6.81 7.45
N ALA A 589 21.39 -6.49 6.62
CA ALA A 589 22.68 -7.18 6.65
C ALA A 589 23.51 -6.76 7.87
N ARG A 590 23.15 -7.28 9.04
CA ARG A 590 23.64 -6.81 10.34
C ARG A 590 25.13 -7.09 10.58
N ALA A 591 25.73 -8.07 9.94
CA ALA A 591 27.18 -8.31 10.00
C ALA A 591 27.98 -7.47 9.01
N LEU A 592 27.32 -6.74 8.09
CA LEU A 592 28.00 -6.06 7.00
C LEU A 592 28.79 -4.88 7.54
N LYS A 593 30.12 -5.04 7.50
CA LYS A 593 31.11 -4.00 7.71
C LYS A 593 31.79 -3.81 6.37
N SER A 594 31.86 -2.58 5.88
CA SER A 594 32.39 -2.37 4.55
C SER A 594 33.90 -2.63 4.51
N TYR A 595 34.44 -3.03 3.36
CA TYR A 595 35.89 -3.10 3.18
C TYR A 595 36.56 -1.72 3.39
N PHE A 596 35.82 -0.61 3.22
CA PHE A 596 36.28 0.75 3.50
C PHE A 596 36.69 0.98 4.97
N ASP A 597 36.22 0.11 5.86
CA ASP A 597 36.44 0.21 7.30
C ASP A 597 37.80 -0.39 7.73
N ARG A 598 38.48 -1.11 6.82
CA ARG A 598 39.74 -1.83 7.09
C ARG A 598 41.00 -0.97 6.93
N VAL A 599 40.88 0.28 6.48
CA VAL A 599 42.03 1.18 6.24
C VAL A 599 41.97 2.40 7.15
N LYS A 600 43.11 2.72 7.78
CA LYS A 600 43.23 3.86 8.73
C LYS A 600 43.01 5.22 8.04
N ASP A 601 43.46 5.38 6.80
CA ASP A 601 43.27 6.60 5.98
C ASP A 601 42.51 6.28 4.68
N TRP A 602 41.44 7.04 4.42
CA TRP A 602 40.59 6.91 3.24
C TRP A 602 41.31 7.22 1.91
N LYS A 603 42.36 8.05 1.95
CA LYS A 603 43.16 8.39 0.76
C LYS A 603 43.91 7.18 0.21
N ASP A 604 44.32 6.27 1.09
CA ASP A 604 45.09 5.07 0.76
C ASP A 604 44.22 3.87 0.39
N TYR A 605 42.91 3.93 0.66
CA TYR A 605 41.98 2.87 0.31
C TYR A 605 41.89 2.71 -1.22
N LYS A 606 42.26 1.54 -1.75
CA LYS A 606 42.07 1.15 -3.16
C LYS A 606 41.16 -0.08 -3.30
N GLY A 607 40.41 -0.43 -2.25
CA GLY A 607 39.56 -1.61 -2.25
C GLY A 607 38.25 -1.45 -3.03
N LYS A 608 37.46 -2.53 -3.04
CA LYS A 608 36.18 -2.64 -3.77
C LYS A 608 35.19 -1.54 -3.37
N ASN A 609 34.30 -1.15 -4.28
CA ASN A 609 33.16 -0.24 -4.03
C ASN A 609 33.51 1.19 -3.57
N LYS A 610 34.76 1.66 -3.70
CA LYS A 610 35.18 2.98 -3.14
C LYS A 610 34.30 4.14 -3.61
N ASN A 611 33.84 4.06 -4.86
CA ASN A 611 33.25 5.17 -5.58
C ASN A 611 32.13 4.66 -6.49
N PHE A 612 30.92 5.19 -6.31
CA PHE A 612 29.72 4.87 -7.07
C PHE A 612 29.39 5.92 -8.14
N ALA A 613 30.27 6.90 -8.42
CA ALA A 613 30.06 7.93 -9.45
C ALA A 613 29.82 7.34 -10.86
N HIS A 614 30.31 6.13 -11.13
CA HIS A 614 30.10 5.44 -12.40
C HIS A 614 28.70 4.81 -12.54
N LEU A 615 27.97 4.61 -11.43
CA LEU A 615 26.63 4.03 -11.39
C LEU A 615 25.57 5.10 -11.71
N ARG A 616 25.58 5.57 -12.96
CA ARG A 616 24.77 6.73 -13.39
C ARG A 616 23.25 6.50 -13.31
N LYS A 617 22.82 5.25 -13.39
CA LYS A 617 21.41 4.85 -13.32
C LYS A 617 20.93 4.52 -11.91
N LEU A 618 21.82 4.56 -10.91
CA LEU A 618 21.47 4.19 -9.54
C LEU A 618 20.44 5.19 -8.99
N GLU A 619 19.23 4.71 -8.73
CA GLU A 619 18.08 5.47 -8.21
C GLU A 619 17.88 5.20 -6.72
N HIS A 620 18.10 3.95 -6.27
CA HIS A 620 17.81 3.50 -4.91
C HIS A 620 19.02 2.82 -4.26
N LEU A 621 19.43 3.33 -3.10
CA LEU A 621 20.51 2.76 -2.29
C LEU A 621 20.07 2.60 -0.84
N ASP A 622 19.97 1.34 -0.38
CA ASP A 622 19.55 1.00 0.98
C ASP A 622 20.58 0.13 1.71
N PHE A 623 21.19 0.72 2.74
CA PHE A 623 22.12 0.07 3.67
C PHE A 623 21.52 -0.03 5.08
N SER A 624 20.22 0.14 5.25
CA SER A 624 19.59 0.22 6.56
C SER A 624 19.88 -1.01 7.42
N GLY A 625 20.24 -0.83 8.69
CA GLY A 625 20.51 -1.91 9.64
C GLY A 625 21.85 -2.61 9.47
N THR A 626 22.76 -2.05 8.66
CA THR A 626 24.14 -2.55 8.51
C THR A 626 25.08 -1.95 9.57
N GLN A 627 26.31 -2.45 9.64
CA GLN A 627 27.37 -1.95 10.53
C GLN A 627 28.47 -1.17 9.79
N ILE A 628 28.14 -0.56 8.64
CA ILE A 628 29.10 0.26 7.89
C ILE A 628 29.50 1.50 8.69
N ILE A 629 30.79 1.87 8.64
CA ILE A 629 31.27 3.10 9.32
C ILE A 629 31.27 4.29 8.35
N ARG A 630 31.30 4.03 7.03
CA ARG A 630 31.33 5.03 5.95
C ARG A 630 30.55 4.56 4.72
N LEU A 631 30.02 5.52 3.96
CA LEU A 631 29.41 5.32 2.64
C LEU A 631 30.42 5.51 1.48
N PRO A 632 30.13 4.99 0.28
CA PRO A 632 30.93 5.22 -0.92
C PRO A 632 30.91 6.70 -1.37
N ILE A 633 31.91 7.10 -2.15
CA ILE A 633 31.96 8.43 -2.77
C ILE A 633 31.07 8.47 -4.03
N PHE A 634 30.47 9.63 -4.34
CA PHE A 634 29.61 9.83 -5.50
C PHE A 634 30.14 10.85 -6.54
N HIS A 635 31.40 11.29 -6.45
CA HIS A 635 32.06 12.18 -7.41
C HIS A 635 33.36 11.59 -7.98
N LEU A 636 33.82 12.11 -9.12
CA LEU A 636 35.13 11.80 -9.70
C LEU A 636 36.19 12.77 -9.18
N LYS A 637 37.47 12.34 -9.12
CA LYS A 637 38.59 13.15 -8.58
C LYS A 637 38.86 14.45 -9.35
N ASP A 638 38.47 14.50 -10.63
CA ASP A 638 38.78 15.59 -11.57
C ASP A 638 37.51 16.31 -12.10
N SER A 639 36.34 16.13 -11.46
CA SER A 639 35.10 16.66 -12.01
C SER A 639 35.02 18.19 -11.91
N THR A 640 35.01 18.83 -13.08
CA THR A 640 34.26 20.05 -13.33
C THR A 640 32.80 19.86 -12.86
N ASN A 641 32.06 20.94 -12.56
CA ASN A 641 30.66 20.92 -12.10
C ASN A 641 29.64 20.31 -13.11
N ASP A 642 30.02 19.34 -13.94
CA ASP A 642 29.12 18.65 -14.87
C ASP A 642 28.40 17.49 -14.20
N PHE A 643 27.33 17.83 -13.47
CA PHE A 643 26.46 16.90 -12.77
C PHE A 643 25.70 15.92 -13.69
N ARG A 644 25.74 16.10 -15.03
CA ARG A 644 25.16 15.14 -15.99
C ARG A 644 25.86 13.78 -16.00
N THR A 645 27.02 13.70 -15.37
CA THR A 645 27.85 12.49 -15.31
C THR A 645 27.72 11.70 -14.00
N MET A 646 26.89 12.17 -13.06
CA MET A 646 26.74 11.65 -11.69
C MET A 646 25.55 10.69 -11.54
N PRO A 647 25.48 9.89 -10.44
CA PRO A 647 24.35 9.00 -10.16
C PRO A 647 23.02 9.74 -10.05
N ALA A 648 21.97 9.19 -10.67
CA ALA A 648 20.60 9.69 -10.60
C ALA A 648 19.88 9.29 -9.29
N LEU A 649 20.61 9.24 -8.17
CA LEU A 649 20.11 8.70 -6.91
C LEU A 649 18.95 9.55 -6.39
N THR A 650 17.77 8.93 -6.24
CA THR A 650 16.57 9.55 -5.68
C THR A 650 16.38 9.19 -4.22
N ARG A 651 16.90 8.04 -3.77
CA ARG A 651 16.75 7.56 -2.39
C ARG A 651 18.05 7.04 -1.81
N LEU A 652 18.44 7.62 -0.67
CA LEU A 652 19.54 7.15 0.15
C LEU A 652 19.05 6.80 1.55
N LEU A 653 19.03 5.50 1.86
CA LEU A 653 18.53 4.92 3.10
C LEU A 653 19.69 4.29 3.88
N VAL A 654 19.98 4.82 5.07
CA VAL A 654 20.99 4.29 6.00
C VAL A 654 20.44 4.22 7.42
N ARG A 655 19.16 3.86 7.55
CA ARG A 655 18.47 3.76 8.84
C ARG A 655 19.18 2.77 9.75
N ASN A 656 19.30 3.04 11.04
CA ASN A 656 19.93 2.15 12.01
C ASN A 656 21.34 1.68 11.63
N CYS A 657 22.08 2.44 10.80
CA CYS A 657 23.52 2.23 10.60
C CYS A 657 24.28 2.74 11.83
N THR A 658 24.20 2.00 12.92
CA THR A 658 24.64 2.45 14.26
C THR A 658 26.14 2.75 14.36
N GLU A 659 26.94 2.23 13.44
CA GLU A 659 28.39 2.46 13.38
C GLU A 659 28.80 3.61 12.43
N LEU A 660 27.87 4.16 11.64
CA LEU A 660 28.13 5.23 10.69
C LEU A 660 28.55 6.50 11.43
N LYS A 661 29.73 7.03 11.11
CA LYS A 661 30.29 8.21 11.79
C LYS A 661 30.16 9.51 11.01
N ARG A 662 30.19 9.43 9.68
CA ARG A 662 30.25 10.57 8.76
C ARG A 662 29.55 10.24 7.44
N LEU A 663 28.94 11.25 6.84
CA LEU A 663 28.46 11.20 5.45
C LEU A 663 29.57 11.66 4.47
N PRO A 664 29.62 11.11 3.25
CA PRO A 664 30.47 11.62 2.18
C PRO A 664 29.85 12.90 1.60
N GLN A 665 30.57 13.60 0.73
CA GLN A 665 29.99 14.73 -0.01
C GLN A 665 28.84 14.24 -0.89
N LEU A 666 27.63 14.76 -0.65
CA LEU A 666 26.41 14.40 -1.37
C LEU A 666 25.99 15.45 -2.42
N LYS A 667 26.70 16.59 -2.54
CA LYS A 667 26.49 17.59 -3.59
C LYS A 667 26.20 16.99 -4.99
N PRO A 668 26.92 15.97 -5.50
CA PRO A 668 26.66 15.39 -6.82
C PRO A 668 25.26 14.77 -7.02
N LEU A 669 24.57 14.41 -5.93
CA LEU A 669 23.28 13.74 -5.96
C LEU A 669 22.13 14.75 -6.09
N THR A 670 22.05 15.43 -7.24
CA THR A 670 21.07 16.51 -7.48
C THR A 670 19.63 16.02 -7.63
N LYS A 671 19.44 14.71 -7.89
CA LYS A 671 18.14 14.04 -8.01
C LYS A 671 17.61 13.46 -6.70
N LEU A 672 18.32 13.68 -5.58
CA LEU A 672 17.97 13.09 -4.30
C LEU A 672 16.64 13.67 -3.80
N GLN A 673 15.67 12.79 -3.57
CA GLN A 673 14.32 13.12 -3.07
C GLN A 673 14.16 12.75 -1.60
N LEU A 674 14.77 11.65 -1.17
CA LEU A 674 14.77 11.19 0.21
C LEU A 674 16.19 10.90 0.70
N LEU A 675 16.53 11.49 1.84
CA LEU A 675 17.70 11.15 2.64
C LEU A 675 17.25 10.73 4.04
N ASP A 676 17.47 9.46 4.38
CA ASP A 676 17.13 8.94 5.71
C ASP A 676 18.35 8.29 6.37
N VAL A 677 18.87 8.96 7.39
CA VAL A 677 19.99 8.54 8.23
C VAL A 677 19.54 8.20 9.65
N SER A 678 18.23 8.01 9.86
CA SER A 678 17.67 7.86 11.20
C SER A 678 18.24 6.66 11.96
N GLY A 679 18.49 6.79 13.25
CA GLY A 679 19.10 5.72 14.06
C GLY A 679 20.59 5.50 13.81
N ALA A 680 21.25 6.32 13.00
CA ALA A 680 22.71 6.36 12.89
C ALA A 680 23.33 7.02 14.14
N LYS A 681 23.27 6.34 15.28
CA LYS A 681 23.58 6.88 16.62
C LYS A 681 25.00 7.40 16.81
N LYS A 682 25.97 6.99 15.97
CA LYS A 682 27.36 7.48 15.99
C LYS A 682 27.66 8.56 14.95
N LEU A 683 26.66 8.98 14.18
CA LEU A 683 26.80 10.05 13.21
C LEU A 683 26.90 11.38 13.97
N VAL A 684 28.10 11.96 13.96
CA VAL A 684 28.44 13.18 14.74
C VAL A 684 28.79 14.37 13.86
N GLU A 685 28.90 14.17 12.55
CA GLU A 685 29.32 15.20 11.61
C GLU A 685 28.56 15.08 10.29
N MET A 686 28.03 16.21 9.82
CA MET A 686 27.44 16.38 8.50
C MET A 686 27.97 17.68 7.89
N LEU A 687 28.66 17.58 6.76
CA LEU A 687 29.24 18.74 6.09
C LEU A 687 28.16 19.51 5.30
N GLU A 688 28.30 20.83 5.18
CA GLU A 688 27.43 21.70 4.35
C GLU A 688 27.22 21.17 2.93
N VAL A 689 28.32 20.72 2.31
CA VAL A 689 28.32 20.12 0.97
C VAL A 689 27.43 18.87 0.82
N CYS A 690 26.82 18.35 1.89
CA CYS A 690 25.83 17.28 1.80
C CYS A 690 24.46 17.78 1.32
N LEU A 691 24.07 18.99 1.69
CA LEU A 691 22.76 19.55 1.37
C LEU A 691 22.82 20.60 0.25
N GLU A 692 24.00 21.01 -0.21
CA GLU A 692 24.12 21.87 -1.39
C GLU A 692 23.48 21.25 -2.65
N GLU A 693 22.78 22.09 -3.43
CA GLU A 693 22.19 21.76 -4.74
C GLU A 693 21.24 20.55 -4.67
N LYS A 694 20.31 20.54 -3.71
CA LYS A 694 19.29 19.50 -3.53
C LYS A 694 17.87 20.00 -3.85
N ASP A 695 17.71 20.57 -5.05
CA ASP A 695 16.42 21.10 -5.55
C ASP A 695 15.27 20.06 -5.55
N GLU A 696 15.61 18.77 -5.65
CA GLU A 696 14.65 17.67 -5.65
C GLU A 696 14.40 17.03 -4.28
N LEU A 697 15.08 17.47 -3.21
CA LEU A 697 14.90 16.91 -1.88
C LEU A 697 13.52 17.24 -1.31
N ARG A 698 12.88 16.23 -0.71
CA ARG A 698 11.52 16.31 -0.14
C ARG A 698 11.48 15.84 1.29
N ILE A 699 12.25 14.81 1.62
CA ILE A 699 12.28 14.22 2.96
C ILE A 699 13.72 14.15 3.43
N LEU A 700 13.96 14.79 4.57
CA LEU A 700 15.19 14.67 5.33
C LEU A 700 14.86 14.11 6.71
N ASN A 701 15.36 12.90 6.99
CA ASN A 701 15.21 12.26 8.29
C ASN A 701 16.57 11.99 8.91
N ILE A 702 16.91 12.77 9.94
CA ILE A 702 18.15 12.65 10.72
C ILE A 702 17.88 12.24 12.17
N SER A 703 16.70 11.69 12.44
CA SER A 703 16.25 11.30 13.79
C SER A 703 17.20 10.30 14.46
N GLU A 704 17.33 10.32 15.78
CA GLU A 704 18.16 9.41 16.58
C GLU A 704 19.65 9.42 16.18
N THR A 705 20.15 10.57 15.69
CA THR A 705 21.58 10.79 15.42
C THR A 705 22.25 11.53 16.57
N ALA A 706 23.59 11.52 16.59
CA ALA A 706 24.40 12.29 17.54
C ALA A 706 24.94 13.60 16.91
N LEU A 707 24.25 14.10 15.88
CA LEU A 707 24.61 15.36 15.23
C LEU A 707 24.40 16.53 16.21
N PRO A 708 25.43 17.37 16.45
CA PRO A 708 25.29 18.52 17.33
C PRO A 708 24.54 19.69 16.67
N GLU A 709 24.60 19.76 15.34
CA GLU A 709 24.02 20.80 14.50
C GLU A 709 23.62 20.22 13.13
N LEU A 710 22.70 20.90 12.45
CA LEU A 710 22.31 20.64 11.07
C LEU A 710 22.98 21.69 10.16
N ALA A 711 23.43 21.30 8.97
CA ALA A 711 24.11 22.22 8.05
C ALA A 711 23.22 23.38 7.59
N ASP A 712 23.77 24.60 7.57
CA ASP A 712 23.09 25.85 7.17
C ASP A 712 22.53 25.83 5.74
N THR A 713 23.17 25.07 4.85
CA THR A 713 22.75 24.89 3.46
C THR A 713 21.36 24.26 3.31
N ILE A 714 20.79 23.68 4.37
CA ILE A 714 19.38 23.25 4.39
C ILE A 714 18.44 24.38 3.98
N ASN A 715 18.79 25.64 4.26
CA ASN A 715 17.97 26.79 3.91
C ASN A 715 17.80 26.93 2.39
N ASP A 716 18.69 26.37 1.57
CA ASP A 716 18.56 26.44 0.11
C ASP A 716 17.63 25.34 -0.45
N ASP A 717 17.29 24.34 0.36
CA ASP A 717 16.39 23.22 0.00
C ASP A 717 14.93 23.64 0.11
N VAL A 718 14.57 24.70 -0.62
CA VAL A 718 13.24 25.30 -0.58
C VAL A 718 12.14 24.27 -0.80
N HIS A 719 12.45 23.16 -1.49
CA HIS A 719 11.53 22.09 -1.82
C HIS A 719 11.29 21.00 -0.79
N LEU A 720 11.87 21.10 0.39
CA LEU A 720 11.65 20.15 1.47
C LEU A 720 10.20 20.17 1.98
N ASN A 721 9.57 18.99 2.04
CA ASN A 721 8.23 18.78 2.58
C ASN A 721 8.28 18.31 4.05
N GLN A 722 9.24 17.44 4.38
CA GLN A 722 9.35 16.86 5.72
C GLN A 722 10.77 16.98 6.26
N LEU A 723 10.87 17.57 7.45
CA LEU A 723 12.10 17.64 8.23
C LEU A 723 11.90 16.92 9.56
N LEU A 724 12.56 15.78 9.71
CA LEU A 724 12.45 14.90 10.87
C LEU A 724 13.79 14.82 11.61
N VAL A 725 13.82 15.37 12.82
CA VAL A 725 14.98 15.46 13.72
C VAL A 725 14.55 14.98 15.11
N ARG A 726 13.99 13.76 15.21
CA ARG A 726 13.48 13.24 16.49
C ARG A 726 14.60 12.65 17.33
N ASN A 727 14.53 12.74 18.66
CA ASN A 727 15.41 12.05 19.60
C ASN A 727 16.93 12.32 19.36
N CYS A 728 17.29 13.50 18.83
CA CYS A 728 18.68 13.89 18.62
C CYS A 728 19.25 14.56 19.89
N SER A 729 19.66 13.76 20.86
CA SER A 729 20.14 14.22 22.18
C SER A 729 21.41 15.09 22.19
N ALA A 730 22.10 15.23 21.05
CA ALA A 730 23.25 16.11 20.89
C ALA A 730 22.89 17.47 20.26
N MET A 731 21.72 17.57 19.62
CA MET A 731 21.27 18.73 18.87
C MET A 731 20.99 19.90 19.83
N LYS A 732 21.72 21.00 19.67
CA LYS A 732 21.55 22.19 20.53
C LYS A 732 20.76 23.29 19.86
N GLU A 733 20.96 23.44 18.56
CA GLU A 733 20.32 24.46 17.74
C GLU A 733 20.05 23.95 16.33
N LEU A 734 19.04 24.52 15.69
CA LEU A 734 18.77 24.34 14.27
C LEU A 734 19.12 25.63 13.50
N PRO A 735 19.67 25.49 12.28
CA PRO A 735 20.07 26.62 11.43
C PRO A 735 18.86 27.42 10.95
N ASN A 736 19.10 28.52 10.23
CA ASN A 736 18.02 29.30 9.63
C ASN A 736 17.24 28.48 8.60
N ILE A 737 15.94 28.30 8.84
CA ILE A 737 15.05 27.54 7.95
C ILE A 737 13.94 28.39 7.29
N GLU A 738 14.05 29.73 7.29
CA GLU A 738 13.01 30.64 6.78
C GLU A 738 12.64 30.38 5.31
N LYS A 739 13.58 29.93 4.48
CA LYS A 739 13.31 29.66 3.05
C LYS A 739 12.67 28.29 2.80
N LEU A 740 12.49 27.44 3.81
CA LEU A 740 11.76 26.16 3.70
C LEU A 740 10.25 26.40 3.58
N THR A 741 9.84 27.17 2.60
CA THR A 741 8.46 27.67 2.47
C THR A 741 7.45 26.57 2.23
N HIS A 742 7.89 25.38 1.80
CA HIS A 742 7.08 24.21 1.42
C HIS A 742 7.04 23.09 2.43
N LEU A 743 7.56 23.36 3.63
CA LEU A 743 7.52 22.41 4.72
C LEU A 743 6.07 22.13 5.13
N GLU A 744 5.70 20.86 5.18
CA GLU A 744 4.38 20.32 5.53
C GLU A 744 4.41 19.71 6.95
N VAL A 745 5.51 19.00 7.24
CA VAL A 745 5.76 18.32 8.52
C VAL A 745 7.11 18.76 9.10
N PHE A 746 7.08 19.26 10.32
CA PHE A 746 8.27 19.59 11.09
C PHE A 746 8.25 18.86 12.44
N ASP A 747 9.23 18.00 12.69
CA ASP A 747 9.27 17.22 13.91
C ASP A 747 10.68 17.16 14.50
N VAL A 748 10.85 17.78 15.67
CA VAL A 748 12.10 17.82 16.44
C VAL A 748 11.96 17.12 17.79
N SER A 749 10.92 16.30 17.95
CA SER A 749 10.53 15.78 19.26
C SER A 749 11.60 14.91 19.92
N GLY A 750 11.77 15.02 21.23
CA GLY A 750 12.77 14.29 22.01
C GLY A 750 14.19 14.84 21.90
N CYS A 751 14.40 16.00 21.27
CA CYS A 751 15.68 16.72 21.29
C CYS A 751 15.83 17.53 22.59
N ASP A 752 16.16 16.85 23.68
CA ASP A 752 16.22 17.38 25.04
C ASP A 752 17.24 18.51 25.30
N LYS A 753 18.14 18.79 24.35
CA LYS A 753 19.09 19.92 24.39
C LYS A 753 18.79 21.02 23.37
N LEU A 754 17.78 20.84 22.53
CA LEU A 754 17.43 21.80 21.50
C LEU A 754 16.79 23.03 22.15
N GLY A 755 17.59 24.09 22.31
CA GLY A 755 17.18 25.31 22.99
C GLY A 755 16.87 26.47 22.05
N LYS A 756 17.20 26.35 20.75
CA LYS A 756 17.07 27.43 19.77
C LYS A 756 16.80 26.90 18.36
N ILE A 757 15.94 27.59 17.62
CA ILE A 757 15.68 27.37 16.19
C ILE A 757 15.79 28.73 15.51
N ASP A 758 16.75 28.88 14.58
CA ASP A 758 16.95 30.13 13.87
C ASP A 758 15.98 30.32 12.69
N GLY A 759 15.72 31.59 12.36
CA GLY A 759 14.81 31.97 11.28
C GLY A 759 13.39 32.28 11.76
N THR A 760 12.46 32.40 10.81
CA THR A 760 11.03 32.66 11.06
C THR A 760 10.18 31.68 10.29
N PHE A 761 9.05 31.31 10.87
CA PHE A 761 8.07 30.40 10.31
C PHE A 761 7.02 31.15 9.47
N GLU A 762 7.00 32.49 9.46
CA GLU A 762 5.98 33.34 8.80
C GLU A 762 5.65 32.95 7.35
N LYS A 763 6.64 32.44 6.59
CA LYS A 763 6.51 32.10 5.17
C LYS A 763 6.19 30.61 4.91
N MET A 764 6.08 29.78 5.94
CA MET A 764 5.81 28.34 5.83
C MET A 764 4.31 28.07 5.73
N SER A 765 3.66 28.63 4.70
CA SER A 765 2.19 28.60 4.55
C SER A 765 1.59 27.20 4.44
N TYR A 766 2.42 26.19 4.21
CA TYR A 766 2.01 24.82 3.97
C TYR A 766 2.18 23.90 5.20
N LEU A 767 2.79 24.43 6.26
CA LEU A 767 3.05 23.67 7.47
C LEU A 767 1.74 23.35 8.16
N HIS A 768 1.44 22.06 8.30
CA HIS A 768 0.19 21.60 8.91
C HIS A 768 0.41 20.70 10.13
N LYS A 769 1.61 20.13 10.30
CA LYS A 769 1.97 19.31 11.46
C LYS A 769 3.30 19.76 12.05
N VAL A 770 3.27 20.15 13.32
CA VAL A 770 4.47 20.52 14.06
C VAL A 770 4.54 19.79 15.39
N ASN A 771 5.69 19.16 15.65
CA ASN A 771 5.97 18.50 16.91
C ASN A 771 7.31 18.97 17.49
N LEU A 772 7.23 19.72 18.59
CA LEU A 772 8.34 20.27 19.36
C LEU A 772 8.51 19.55 20.71
N SER A 773 7.80 18.44 20.92
CA SER A 773 7.70 17.78 22.24
C SER A 773 9.07 17.37 22.79
N GLY A 774 9.33 17.54 24.09
CA GLY A 774 10.55 17.09 24.75
C GLY A 774 11.78 17.88 24.32
N THR A 775 11.62 19.14 23.94
CA THR A 775 12.71 20.07 23.64
C THR A 775 13.01 21.00 24.80
N ASP A 776 14.18 21.66 24.75
CA ASP A 776 14.64 22.63 25.75
C ASP A 776 14.30 24.08 25.37
N LEU A 777 13.35 24.25 24.43
CA LEU A 777 12.90 25.55 23.95
C LEU A 777 12.27 26.36 25.09
N ARG A 778 12.58 27.67 25.11
CA ARG A 778 11.97 28.62 26.07
C ARG A 778 10.73 29.31 25.50
N GLU A 779 10.67 29.42 24.18
CA GLU A 779 9.58 30.04 23.43
C GLU A 779 9.36 29.30 22.11
N LEU A 780 8.19 29.48 21.50
CA LEU A 780 7.93 28.96 20.17
C LEU A 780 8.78 29.69 19.11
N PRO A 781 9.15 29.03 17.99
CA PRO A 781 9.81 29.67 16.87
C PRO A 781 9.09 30.95 16.42
N LYS A 782 9.87 31.99 16.08
CA LYS A 782 9.32 33.27 15.62
C LYS A 782 8.39 33.05 14.43
N GLY A 783 7.24 33.73 14.41
CA GLY A 783 6.29 33.66 13.30
C GLY A 783 5.38 32.44 13.31
N MET A 784 5.57 31.49 14.22
CA MET A 784 4.74 30.28 14.31
C MET A 784 3.25 30.62 14.52
N SER A 785 2.96 31.65 15.31
CA SER A 785 1.59 32.15 15.55
C SER A 785 0.88 32.68 14.31
N GLU A 786 1.60 32.97 13.22
CA GLU A 786 1.04 33.51 11.98
C GLU A 786 0.55 32.42 11.01
N LEU A 787 0.81 31.15 11.33
CA LEU A 787 0.55 30.02 10.43
C LEU A 787 -0.90 29.55 10.47
N ALA A 788 -1.68 29.98 9.48
CA ALA A 788 -3.10 29.66 9.42
C ALA A 788 -3.45 28.19 9.11
N ASN A 789 -2.51 27.41 8.54
CA ASN A 789 -2.78 26.04 8.04
C ASN A 789 -2.31 24.92 8.98
N ILE A 790 -1.82 25.27 10.19
CA ILE A 790 -1.47 24.30 11.22
C ILE A 790 -2.72 23.55 11.66
N LYS A 791 -2.66 22.21 11.66
CA LYS A 791 -3.70 21.30 12.16
C LYS A 791 -3.30 20.61 13.45
N GLU A 792 -2.03 20.22 13.57
CA GLU A 792 -1.50 19.54 14.75
C GLU A 792 -0.29 20.32 15.27
N LEU A 793 -0.40 20.77 16.52
CA LEU A 793 0.69 21.40 17.27
C LEU A 793 0.92 20.61 18.57
N ALA A 794 2.02 19.84 18.60
CA ALA A 794 2.43 19.07 19.76
C ALA A 794 3.69 19.68 20.40
N ILE A 795 3.62 20.01 21.68
CA ILE A 795 4.65 20.64 22.50
C ILE A 795 4.63 19.94 23.86
N ARG A 796 4.67 18.60 23.89
CA ARG A 796 4.59 17.83 25.14
C ARG A 796 5.91 17.90 25.89
N ASN A 797 5.92 17.86 27.21
CA ASN A 797 7.13 17.74 28.06
C ASN A 797 8.20 18.82 27.78
N CYS A 798 7.83 20.00 27.30
CA CYS A 798 8.76 21.13 27.13
C CYS A 798 8.86 21.92 28.43
N SER A 799 9.80 21.51 29.29
CA SER A 799 9.90 21.99 30.67
C SER A 799 10.23 23.48 30.85
N LYS A 800 10.73 24.16 29.81
CA LYS A 800 11.17 25.57 29.88
C LYS A 800 10.23 26.58 29.22
N ILE A 801 9.15 26.12 28.59
CA ILE A 801 8.19 27.03 27.95
C ILE A 801 7.29 27.61 29.04
N GLU A 802 7.39 28.93 29.27
CA GLU A 802 6.61 29.63 30.30
C GLU A 802 5.27 30.17 29.79
N ALA A 803 5.20 30.52 28.51
CA ALA A 803 4.02 31.07 27.86
C ALA A 803 3.93 30.68 26.38
N LEU A 804 2.71 30.59 25.85
CA LEU A 804 2.45 30.49 24.41
C LEU A 804 1.99 31.85 23.84
N PRO A 805 2.42 32.22 22.61
CA PRO A 805 2.00 33.45 21.95
C PRO A 805 0.51 33.40 21.57
N ASN A 806 -0.04 34.51 21.07
CA ASN A 806 -1.40 34.55 20.55
C ASN A 806 -1.56 33.60 19.35
N LEU A 807 -2.35 32.54 19.52
CA LEU A 807 -2.59 31.52 18.49
C LEU A 807 -3.82 31.79 17.61
N GLU A 808 -4.55 32.89 17.79
CA GLU A 808 -5.84 33.21 17.11
C GLU A 808 -5.83 33.05 15.59
N LYS A 809 -4.67 33.23 14.94
CA LYS A 809 -4.54 33.10 13.48
C LYS A 809 -4.44 31.65 13.00
N MET A 810 -4.21 30.67 13.88
CA MET A 810 -4.19 29.23 13.58
C MET A 810 -5.62 28.67 13.43
N ILE A 811 -6.40 29.23 12.53
CA ILE A 811 -7.85 28.95 12.39
C ILE A 811 -8.17 27.50 11.97
N HIS A 812 -7.20 26.74 11.42
CA HIS A 812 -7.36 25.33 11.03
C HIS A 812 -6.82 24.33 12.07
N LEU A 813 -6.43 24.79 13.26
CA LEU A 813 -5.89 23.93 14.31
C LEU A 813 -6.94 22.90 14.75
N GLU A 814 -6.60 21.62 14.71
CA GLU A 814 -7.44 20.49 15.13
C GLU A 814 -7.00 19.95 16.49
N ILE A 815 -5.69 19.84 16.71
CA ILE A 815 -5.08 19.26 17.91
C ILE A 815 -4.01 20.22 18.45
N LEU A 816 -4.18 20.63 19.71
CA LEU A 816 -3.18 21.33 20.50
C LEU A 816 -2.81 20.48 21.71
N ASP A 817 -1.55 20.06 21.81
CA ASP A 817 -1.08 19.29 22.96
C ASP A 817 0.16 19.93 23.58
N VAL A 818 0.02 20.40 24.81
CA VAL A 818 1.10 21.01 25.61
C VAL A 818 1.33 20.24 26.92
N SER A 819 0.88 18.98 26.97
CA SER A 819 0.93 18.16 28.18
C SER A 819 2.34 18.03 28.74
N GLY A 820 2.51 18.05 30.06
CA GLY A 820 3.80 17.96 30.73
C GLY A 820 4.69 19.22 30.62
N CYS A 821 4.19 20.33 30.08
CA CYS A 821 4.89 21.63 30.14
C CYS A 821 4.76 22.25 31.53
N GLY A 822 5.57 21.76 32.48
CA GLY A 822 5.46 22.11 33.90
C GLY A 822 5.65 23.61 34.23
N GLU A 823 6.27 24.42 33.36
CA GLU A 823 6.42 25.87 33.59
C GLU A 823 5.41 26.73 32.82
N LEU A 824 4.56 26.13 31.98
CA LEU A 824 3.59 26.85 31.16
C LEU A 824 2.47 27.42 32.04
N LYS A 825 2.44 28.75 32.19
CA LYS A 825 1.48 29.46 33.07
C LYS A 825 0.35 30.12 32.30
N LYS A 826 0.57 30.46 31.02
CA LYS A 826 -0.35 31.29 30.23
C LYS A 826 -0.35 30.89 28.76
N ILE A 827 -1.53 30.92 28.15
CA ILE A 827 -1.73 30.89 26.70
C ILE A 827 -2.37 32.23 26.33
N GLU A 828 -1.75 33.01 25.44
CA GLU A 828 -2.29 34.30 25.01
C GLU A 828 -3.34 34.17 23.89
N GLY A 829 -4.24 35.14 23.80
CA GLY A 829 -5.28 35.19 22.75
C GLY A 829 -6.54 34.39 23.10
N SER A 830 -7.31 34.10 22.05
CA SER A 830 -8.60 33.41 22.07
C SER A 830 -8.63 32.24 21.08
N PHE A 831 -9.40 31.18 21.39
CA PHE A 831 -9.69 30.09 20.45
C PHE A 831 -11.06 30.24 19.80
N GLU A 832 -11.75 31.36 19.99
CA GLU A 832 -13.13 31.59 19.53
C GLU A 832 -13.35 31.30 18.04
N ASN A 833 -12.35 31.64 17.21
CA ASN A 833 -12.37 31.49 15.75
C ASN A 833 -11.75 30.17 15.24
N MET A 834 -11.29 29.27 16.13
CA MET A 834 -10.68 27.98 15.77
C MET A 834 -11.74 26.90 15.57
N SER A 835 -12.54 27.04 14.52
CA SER A 835 -13.68 26.17 14.27
C SER A 835 -13.33 24.71 13.92
N TYR A 836 -12.06 24.42 13.63
CA TYR A 836 -11.56 23.06 13.40
C TYR A 836 -11.06 22.37 14.68
N LEU A 837 -10.99 23.07 15.81
CA LEU A 837 -10.40 22.54 17.03
C LEU A 837 -11.23 21.39 17.60
N CYS A 838 -10.56 20.27 17.89
CA CYS A 838 -11.17 19.06 18.45
C CYS A 838 -10.50 18.61 19.74
N GLU A 839 -9.18 18.74 19.86
CA GLU A 839 -8.45 18.29 21.04
C GLU A 839 -7.54 19.37 21.59
N VAL A 840 -7.65 19.62 22.90
CA VAL A 840 -6.72 20.47 23.65
C VAL A 840 -6.25 19.73 24.89
N ASN A 841 -4.95 19.48 25.01
CA ASN A 841 -4.39 18.80 26.17
C ASN A 841 -3.42 19.69 26.94
N LEU A 842 -3.82 20.06 28.16
CA LEU A 842 -3.08 20.92 29.09
C LEU A 842 -2.56 20.16 30.32
N SER A 843 -2.69 18.82 30.37
CA SER A 843 -2.31 18.03 31.56
C SER A 843 -0.88 18.31 32.01
N GLY A 844 -0.64 18.43 33.31
CA GLY A 844 0.70 18.67 33.85
C GLY A 844 1.28 20.06 33.55
N THR A 845 0.43 21.05 33.21
CA THR A 845 0.82 22.47 33.09
C THR A 845 0.44 23.29 34.32
N LYS A 846 0.86 24.56 34.37
CA LYS A 846 0.43 25.55 35.39
C LYS A 846 -0.60 26.54 34.85
N VAL A 847 -1.26 26.23 33.74
CA VAL A 847 -2.25 27.11 33.10
C VAL A 847 -3.52 27.14 33.96
N LYS A 848 -3.82 28.31 34.53
CA LYS A 848 -5.02 28.53 35.36
C LYS A 848 -6.18 29.17 34.58
N THR A 849 -5.86 30.02 33.62
CA THR A 849 -6.83 30.73 32.79
C THR A 849 -6.78 30.17 31.38
N PHE A 850 -7.92 29.70 30.90
CA PHE A 850 -8.06 29.06 29.60
C PHE A 850 -8.58 30.08 28.55
N PRO A 851 -8.06 30.12 27.31
CA PRO A 851 -8.58 30.97 26.23
C PRO A 851 -10.06 30.70 25.93
N GLU A 852 -10.80 31.66 25.39
CA GLU A 852 -12.21 31.41 25.05
C GLU A 852 -12.33 30.30 23.99
N LEU A 853 -13.13 29.27 24.29
CA LEU A 853 -13.37 28.13 23.41
C LEU A 853 -14.13 28.54 22.13
N PRO A 854 -14.00 27.76 21.03
CA PRO A 854 -14.68 28.05 19.78
C PRO A 854 -16.20 28.19 19.96
N LYS A 855 -16.80 29.25 19.37
CA LYS A 855 -18.27 29.44 19.38
C LYS A 855 -19.01 28.45 18.48
N GLN A 856 -18.34 28.00 17.43
CA GLN A 856 -18.87 27.09 16.42
C GLN A 856 -17.78 26.07 16.07
N SER A 857 -18.20 24.83 15.82
CA SER A 857 -17.32 23.78 15.32
C SER A 857 -17.73 23.43 13.89
N ILE A 858 -16.75 23.25 13.00
CA ILE A 858 -16.94 22.72 11.65
C ILE A 858 -16.71 21.21 11.62
N LEU A 859 -16.08 20.62 12.64
CA LEU A 859 -15.85 19.17 12.72
C LEU A 859 -16.90 18.51 13.63
N CYS A 860 -17.53 17.43 13.17
CA CYS A 860 -18.53 16.67 13.93
C CYS A 860 -17.89 15.59 14.83
N SER A 861 -16.57 15.63 15.02
CA SER A 861 -15.84 14.77 15.96
C SER A 861 -16.01 15.28 17.39
N SER A 862 -15.95 14.36 18.35
CA SER A 862 -16.00 14.72 19.76
C SER A 862 -14.90 15.72 20.12
N LYS A 863 -15.26 16.67 20.98
CA LYS A 863 -14.41 17.72 21.49
C LYS A 863 -13.86 17.28 22.82
N ARG A 864 -12.55 17.36 22.95
CA ARG A 864 -11.84 16.93 24.13
C ARG A 864 -10.97 18.05 24.63
N ILE A 865 -11.11 18.34 25.92
CA ILE A 865 -10.16 19.16 26.65
C ILE A 865 -9.65 18.39 27.86
N VAL A 866 -8.32 18.31 28.01
CA VAL A 866 -7.67 17.82 29.21
C VAL A 866 -7.07 19.02 29.93
N LEU A 867 -7.45 19.22 31.19
CA LEU A 867 -7.06 20.35 32.02
C LEU A 867 -5.72 20.10 32.71
N ALA A 868 -5.16 21.16 33.32
CA ALA A 868 -3.88 21.13 34.02
C ALA A 868 -3.78 20.03 35.10
N ASP A 869 -4.87 19.78 35.82
CA ASP A 869 -4.99 18.74 36.86
C ASP A 869 -5.24 17.33 36.29
N SER A 870 -5.13 17.16 34.97
CA SER A 870 -5.38 15.91 34.23
C SER A 870 -6.84 15.44 34.23
N LYS A 871 -7.79 16.25 34.72
CA LYS A 871 -9.20 16.01 34.45
C LYS A 871 -9.46 16.25 32.97
N PHE A 872 -10.35 15.46 32.37
CA PHE A 872 -10.75 15.68 30.98
C PHE A 872 -12.25 15.88 30.89
N LEU A 873 -12.64 16.72 29.94
CA LEU A 873 -14.01 16.94 29.55
C LEU A 873 -14.13 16.54 28.09
N GLU A 874 -15.17 15.78 27.79
CA GLU A 874 -15.51 15.35 26.44
C GLU A 874 -16.98 15.64 26.18
N ASP A 875 -17.27 16.16 25.00
CA ASP A 875 -18.60 16.43 24.49
C ASP A 875 -18.55 16.68 22.98
N ASP A 876 -19.68 16.63 22.28
CA ASP A 876 -19.70 16.88 20.84
C ASP A 876 -19.72 18.39 20.51
N GLU A 877 -19.98 19.25 21.49
CA GLU A 877 -20.03 20.71 21.34
C GLU A 877 -19.15 21.45 22.35
N TRP A 878 -18.34 22.41 21.87
CA TRP A 878 -17.52 23.29 22.72
C TRP A 878 -18.36 24.12 23.70
N GLY A 879 -19.61 24.45 23.36
CA GLY A 879 -20.53 25.16 24.27
C GLY A 879 -20.86 24.37 25.54
N LYS A 880 -21.06 23.05 25.43
CA LYS A 880 -21.33 22.18 26.59
C LYS A 880 -20.10 21.97 27.45
N ILE A 881 -18.92 21.90 26.84
CA ILE A 881 -17.64 21.90 27.56
C ILE A 881 -17.46 23.21 28.32
N LYS A 882 -17.77 24.35 27.70
CA LYS A 882 -17.75 25.66 28.35
C LYS A 882 -18.68 25.72 29.56
N GLU A 883 -19.92 25.22 29.44
CA GLU A 883 -20.84 25.14 30.59
C GLU A 883 -20.29 24.26 31.72
N LYS A 884 -19.65 23.13 31.39
CA LYS A 884 -19.02 22.23 32.36
C LYS A 884 -17.86 22.93 33.09
N LEU A 885 -17.07 23.76 32.39
CA LEU A 885 -16.00 24.59 32.96
C LEU A 885 -16.54 25.71 33.86
N GLU A 886 -17.66 26.35 33.49
CA GLU A 886 -18.27 27.44 34.27
C GLU A 886 -18.98 26.95 35.54
N LYS A 887 -19.48 25.71 35.54
CA LYS A 887 -20.18 25.09 36.70
C LYS A 887 -19.22 24.59 37.79
N ASP A 888 -17.94 24.39 37.49
CA ASP A 888 -16.91 23.99 38.47
C ASP A 888 -15.55 24.67 38.17
N PRO A 889 -15.43 26.00 38.39
CA PRO A 889 -14.24 26.77 38.03
C PRO A 889 -13.00 26.49 38.90
N GLU A 890 -13.16 25.82 40.05
CA GLU A 890 -12.05 25.42 40.94
C GLU A 890 -11.96 23.89 41.19
N GLY A 891 -12.77 23.07 40.54
CA GLY A 891 -12.68 21.61 40.69
C GLY A 891 -13.01 21.12 42.10
N SER A 892 -13.96 21.75 42.80
CA SER A 892 -14.35 21.37 44.15
C SER A 892 -15.86 21.10 44.27
N SER A 893 -16.31 19.94 43.78
CA SER A 893 -17.24 19.06 44.53
C SER A 893 -17.54 17.75 43.79
N PHE A 894 -16.80 16.69 44.12
CA PHE A 894 -17.36 15.34 44.28
C PHE A 894 -16.68 14.72 45.53
N PRO A 895 -17.38 13.88 46.32
CA PRO A 895 -17.03 13.68 47.71
C PRO A 895 -15.79 12.79 47.92
N GLY A 896 -14.79 13.36 48.60
CA GLY A 896 -13.99 12.73 49.65
C GLY A 896 -12.74 11.93 49.25
N LEU A 897 -11.56 12.52 49.47
CA LEU A 897 -10.56 11.96 50.40
C LEU A 897 -9.50 13.02 50.72
N ALA A 898 -9.26 13.25 52.01
CA ALA A 898 -8.41 14.31 52.54
C ALA A 898 -6.90 14.00 52.44
N ASP A 899 -6.12 15.07 52.35
CA ASP A 899 -4.66 15.19 52.31
C ASP A 899 -3.91 14.34 53.34
N LYS A 900 -2.78 13.75 52.89
CA LYS A 900 -1.45 13.94 53.51
C LYS A 900 -0.30 13.45 52.61
N THR A 901 0.45 14.44 52.12
CA THR A 901 1.92 14.53 51.97
C THR A 901 2.67 13.49 51.16
N GLY A 902 3.34 14.00 50.10
CA GLY A 902 4.70 13.62 49.73
C GLY A 902 4.81 12.58 48.62
N GLU A 903 5.13 13.07 47.43
CA GLU A 903 5.69 12.33 46.28
C GLU A 903 4.78 11.26 45.65
N GLU A 904 4.90 11.09 44.32
CA GLU A 904 4.30 10.02 43.52
C GLU A 904 2.77 10.00 43.31
N ARG A 905 2.24 10.83 42.39
CA ARG A 905 1.03 10.47 41.60
C ARG A 905 1.07 11.00 40.16
N GLU A 906 2.18 10.84 39.46
CA GLU A 906 2.14 10.66 37.99
C GLU A 906 2.07 9.16 37.72
N LYS A 907 0.87 8.56 37.66
CA LYS A 907 0.74 7.17 37.20
C LYS A 907 -0.74 6.75 37.01
N ILE A 908 -1.06 6.50 35.74
CA ILE A 908 -1.89 5.40 35.21
C ILE A 908 -3.43 5.53 35.24
N VAL A 909 -4.01 6.09 34.15
CA VAL A 909 -5.34 5.68 33.63
C VAL A 909 -5.33 5.43 32.10
N HIS A 910 -4.21 5.61 31.39
CA HIS A 910 -4.17 5.43 29.93
C HIS A 910 -4.36 3.99 29.40
N GLN A 911 -4.32 2.96 30.25
CA GLN A 911 -4.48 1.57 29.80
C GLN A 911 -5.93 1.07 29.89
N GLY A 912 -6.76 1.59 30.81
CA GLY A 912 -8.17 1.20 30.96
C GLY A 912 -8.99 1.37 29.69
N ASP A 913 -8.81 2.49 29.00
CA ASP A 913 -9.58 2.83 27.80
C ASP A 913 -9.14 2.01 26.56
N ARG A 914 -7.85 1.68 26.44
CA ARG A 914 -7.35 0.79 25.36
C ARG A 914 -8.03 -0.58 25.40
N TYR A 915 -8.24 -1.12 26.61
CA TYR A 915 -8.90 -2.41 26.78
C TYR A 915 -10.43 -2.31 26.72
N ARG A 916 -11.04 -1.13 26.96
CA ARG A 916 -12.47 -0.89 26.66
C ARG A 916 -12.79 -0.89 25.18
N VAL A 917 -11.87 -0.42 24.33
CA VAL A 917 -12.01 -0.53 22.87
C VAL A 917 -12.06 -2.01 22.43
N LEU A 918 -11.34 -2.89 23.13
CA LEU A 918 -11.25 -4.33 22.83
C LEU A 918 -12.36 -5.16 23.51
N ASP A 919 -12.79 -4.75 24.71
CA ASP A 919 -13.95 -5.28 25.45
C ASP A 919 -14.73 -4.13 26.12
N PRO A 920 -15.84 -3.67 25.53
CA PRO A 920 -16.59 -2.50 26.02
C PRO A 920 -17.27 -2.72 27.38
N GLU A 921 -17.22 -3.93 27.92
CA GLU A 921 -17.79 -4.28 29.22
C GLU A 921 -16.74 -4.25 30.37
N VAL A 922 -15.54 -3.71 30.14
CA VAL A 922 -14.57 -3.41 31.22
C VAL A 922 -15.12 -2.29 32.11
N PRO A 923 -15.27 -2.49 33.44
CA PRO A 923 -15.94 -1.51 34.30
C PRO A 923 -15.31 -0.10 34.27
N GLU A 924 -16.16 0.91 34.43
CA GLU A 924 -15.72 2.32 34.47
C GLU A 924 -14.83 2.61 35.68
N GLY A 925 -13.73 3.34 35.47
CA GLY A 925 -12.81 3.76 36.55
C GLY A 925 -11.81 2.70 37.05
N VAL A 926 -11.67 1.55 36.38
CA VAL A 926 -10.76 0.47 36.80
C VAL A 926 -9.29 0.82 36.53
N GLN A 927 -8.45 0.76 37.57
CA GLN A 927 -7.00 0.84 37.44
C GLN A 927 -6.43 -0.51 36.95
N ILE A 928 -5.74 -0.47 35.80
CA ILE A 928 -5.02 -1.62 35.25
C ILE A 928 -3.53 -1.41 35.52
N PHE A 929 -2.92 -2.36 36.23
CA PHE A 929 -1.50 -2.29 36.58
C PHE A 929 -0.62 -2.95 35.52
N ASP A 930 0.42 -2.23 35.08
CA ASP A 930 1.40 -2.70 34.10
C ASP A 930 2.62 -3.31 34.81
N THR A 931 2.85 -4.60 34.56
CA THR A 931 3.92 -5.37 35.21
C THR A 931 5.35 -5.01 34.75
N ASN A 932 5.50 -4.14 33.74
CA ASN A 932 6.80 -3.63 33.30
C ASN A 932 7.28 -2.36 34.03
N ARG A 933 6.48 -1.80 34.96
CA ARG A 933 6.85 -0.60 35.73
C ARG A 933 7.60 -0.97 37.02
N PRO A 934 8.48 -0.10 37.55
CA PRO A 934 9.14 -0.32 38.84
C PRO A 934 8.09 -0.47 39.95
N VAL A 935 8.36 -1.40 40.86
CA VAL A 935 7.42 -1.96 41.85
C VAL A 935 6.98 -0.89 42.85
N ASP A 936 5.71 -0.47 42.78
CA ASP A 936 5.04 0.27 43.87
C ASP A 936 4.44 -0.74 44.86
N ASP A 937 4.46 -0.42 46.17
CA ASP A 937 3.99 -1.31 47.25
C ASP A 937 2.50 -1.72 47.14
N ASP A 938 1.70 -1.03 46.33
CA ASP A 938 0.26 -1.29 46.13
C ASP A 938 -0.06 -2.31 45.02
N ILE A 939 0.92 -2.82 44.26
CA ILE A 939 0.65 -3.74 43.13
C ILE A 939 0.03 -5.08 43.55
N SER A 940 0.26 -5.50 44.80
CA SER A 940 -0.30 -6.73 45.38
C SER A 940 -1.83 -6.69 45.56
N LYS A 941 -2.44 -5.49 45.54
CA LYS A 941 -3.90 -5.28 45.68
C LYS A 941 -4.63 -5.14 44.34
N ALA A 942 -3.93 -5.25 43.21
CA ALA A 942 -4.52 -5.05 41.89
C ALA A 942 -5.62 -6.07 41.59
N GLU A 943 -6.83 -5.58 41.27
CA GLU A 943 -7.92 -6.43 40.75
C GLU A 943 -7.82 -6.63 39.23
N TYR A 944 -7.09 -5.77 38.52
CA TYR A 944 -6.98 -5.81 37.07
C TYR A 944 -5.54 -5.55 36.64
N VAL A 945 -4.98 -6.42 35.81
CA VAL A 945 -3.55 -6.43 35.47
C VAL A 945 -3.31 -6.56 33.97
N SER A 946 -2.34 -5.81 33.46
CA SER A 946 -1.81 -5.96 32.11
C SER A 946 -0.37 -6.46 32.14
N VAL A 947 -0.11 -7.47 31.31
CA VAL A 947 1.17 -8.09 31.09
C VAL A 947 1.50 -7.93 29.61
N SER A 948 2.33 -6.95 29.28
CA SER A 948 2.74 -6.68 27.90
C SER A 948 4.24 -6.87 27.76
N ASP A 949 4.73 -7.39 26.63
CA ASP A 949 6.17 -7.41 26.30
C ASP A 949 7.07 -8.06 27.40
N ASN A 950 6.52 -9.05 28.14
CA ASN A 950 7.18 -9.69 29.27
C ASN A 950 7.95 -10.98 28.86
N GLU A 951 9.10 -11.21 29.50
CA GLU A 951 10.03 -12.30 29.17
C GLU A 951 9.91 -13.53 30.08
N MET A 952 8.97 -13.54 31.04
CA MET A 952 8.72 -14.68 31.93
C MET A 952 8.00 -15.82 31.17
N GLU A 953 8.22 -17.06 31.62
CA GLU A 953 7.72 -18.26 30.95
C GLU A 953 6.20 -18.46 31.05
N ASN A 954 5.54 -17.87 32.06
CA ASN A 954 4.09 -17.93 32.26
C ASN A 954 3.60 -16.80 33.19
N VAL A 955 2.29 -16.55 33.20
CA VAL A 955 1.65 -15.48 33.99
C VAL A 955 1.56 -15.84 35.48
N SER A 956 1.46 -17.12 35.84
CA SER A 956 1.47 -17.55 37.25
C SER A 956 2.70 -17.04 37.99
N LEU A 957 3.89 -17.16 37.40
CA LEU A 957 5.13 -16.64 38.00
C LEU A 957 5.09 -15.12 38.23
N ILE A 958 4.37 -14.38 37.39
CA ILE A 958 4.20 -12.92 37.51
C ILE A 958 3.28 -12.62 38.69
N LEU A 959 2.12 -13.28 38.74
CA LEU A 959 1.16 -13.10 39.84
C LEU A 959 1.76 -13.51 41.19
N ASP A 960 2.52 -14.61 41.24
CA ASP A 960 3.21 -15.08 42.44
C ASP A 960 4.31 -14.09 42.88
N LYS A 961 5.13 -13.63 41.92
CA LYS A 961 6.20 -12.65 42.18
C LYS A 961 5.66 -11.36 42.80
N PHE A 962 4.48 -10.93 42.36
CA PHE A 962 3.82 -9.71 42.85
C PHE A 962 2.78 -9.96 43.94
N LYS A 963 2.63 -11.21 44.42
CA LYS A 963 1.64 -11.62 45.43
C LYS A 963 0.21 -11.19 45.12
N MET A 964 -0.17 -11.24 43.85
CA MET A 964 -1.47 -10.79 43.34
C MET A 964 -2.52 -11.90 43.47
N SER A 965 -3.19 -12.00 44.62
CA SER A 965 -4.18 -13.06 44.88
C SER A 965 -5.62 -12.72 44.48
N SER A 966 -5.91 -11.45 44.14
CA SER A 966 -7.28 -10.93 43.99
C SER A 966 -7.64 -10.50 42.56
N VAL A 967 -6.84 -10.88 41.56
CA VAL A 967 -7.01 -10.46 40.16
C VAL A 967 -8.32 -11.01 39.59
N LYS A 968 -9.18 -10.11 39.13
CA LYS A 968 -10.45 -10.35 38.43
C LYS A 968 -10.31 -10.21 36.91
N GLY A 969 -9.42 -9.34 36.42
CA GLY A 969 -9.18 -9.20 34.97
C GLY A 969 -7.70 -9.22 34.60
N CYS A 970 -7.33 -9.97 33.57
CA CYS A 970 -5.96 -10.10 33.11
C CYS A 970 -5.85 -9.95 31.58
N TRP A 971 -4.98 -9.04 31.12
CA TRP A 971 -4.66 -8.83 29.71
C TRP A 971 -3.20 -9.20 29.46
N VAL A 972 -2.96 -10.08 28.49
CA VAL A 972 -1.62 -10.55 28.15
C VAL A 972 -1.35 -10.28 26.68
N GLU A 973 -0.32 -9.49 26.37
CA GLU A 973 -0.02 -9.04 25.00
C GLU A 973 1.48 -9.17 24.68
N ARG A 974 1.83 -9.57 23.44
CA ARG A 974 3.21 -9.53 22.89
C ARG A 974 4.28 -10.27 23.74
N CYS A 975 3.88 -11.24 24.55
CA CYS A 975 4.81 -12.02 25.38
C CYS A 975 5.37 -13.19 24.57
N LYS A 976 6.65 -13.11 24.19
CA LYS A 976 7.23 -14.02 23.18
C LYS A 976 7.66 -15.39 23.70
N LYS A 977 7.81 -15.55 25.02
CA LYS A 977 8.33 -16.78 25.67
C LYS A 977 7.28 -17.64 26.35
N MET A 978 6.01 -17.20 26.39
CA MET A 978 4.96 -17.92 27.10
C MET A 978 4.41 -19.08 26.25
N GLU A 979 4.83 -20.31 26.56
CA GLU A 979 4.28 -21.52 25.93
C GLU A 979 2.97 -22.00 26.58
N ASN A 980 2.86 -21.85 27.91
CA ASN A 980 1.64 -22.13 28.68
C ASN A 980 1.34 -20.92 29.58
N LEU A 981 0.10 -20.47 29.62
CA LEU A 981 -0.23 -19.21 30.30
C LEU A 981 -0.29 -19.36 31.83
N PHE A 982 -0.87 -20.47 32.31
CA PHE A 982 -1.04 -20.76 33.74
C PHE A 982 -0.58 -22.18 34.11
N VAL A 983 -0.02 -22.32 35.32
CA VAL A 983 0.42 -23.61 35.88
C VAL A 983 -0.62 -24.11 36.92
N SER A 984 -0.94 -25.40 36.90
CA SER A 984 -2.11 -26.03 37.56
C SER A 984 -2.23 -25.85 39.08
N SER A 985 -1.19 -25.39 39.78
CA SER A 985 -1.20 -25.12 41.22
C SER A 985 -1.39 -23.65 41.62
N SER A 986 -1.46 -22.72 40.65
CA SER A 986 -1.24 -21.28 40.91
C SER A 986 -2.05 -20.35 39.99
N SER A 987 -3.32 -20.67 39.72
CA SER A 987 -4.23 -19.77 39.00
C SER A 987 -5.17 -19.02 39.95
N PRO A 988 -5.42 -17.72 39.72
CA PRO A 988 -6.29 -16.93 40.57
C PRO A 988 -7.75 -17.39 40.42
N SER A 989 -8.31 -17.99 41.48
CA SER A 989 -9.72 -18.40 41.52
C SER A 989 -10.69 -17.21 41.37
N SER A 990 -10.22 -15.97 41.54
CA SER A 990 -10.98 -14.73 41.38
C SER A 990 -11.10 -14.24 39.93
N LEU A 991 -10.42 -14.86 38.96
CA LEU A 991 -10.35 -14.35 37.59
C LEU A 991 -11.69 -14.51 36.85
N GLU A 992 -12.23 -13.39 36.38
CA GLU A 992 -13.49 -13.28 35.65
C GLU A 992 -13.29 -12.96 34.16
N ILE A 993 -12.24 -12.21 33.81
CA ILE A 993 -11.94 -11.76 32.45
C ILE A 993 -10.50 -12.08 32.08
N LEU A 994 -10.31 -12.77 30.95
CA LEU A 994 -8.98 -13.08 30.40
C LEU A 994 -8.91 -12.70 28.93
N TRP A 995 -7.93 -11.88 28.58
CA TRP A 995 -7.65 -11.48 27.20
C TRP A 995 -6.20 -11.76 26.83
N ILE A 996 -6.00 -12.47 25.73
CA ILE A 996 -4.69 -12.95 25.28
C ILE A 996 -4.50 -12.52 23.84
N SER A 997 -3.40 -11.83 23.53
CA SER A 997 -3.11 -11.42 22.15
C SER A 997 -1.64 -11.43 21.77
N ASN A 998 -1.36 -11.93 20.56
CA ASN A 998 -0.01 -11.91 19.96
C ASN A 998 1.04 -12.64 20.82
N LEU A 999 0.69 -13.82 21.31
CA LEU A 999 1.63 -14.74 21.97
C LEU A 999 2.03 -15.85 20.96
N PRO A 1000 3.20 -15.73 20.29
CA PRO A 1000 3.55 -16.60 19.17
C PRO A 1000 3.89 -18.04 19.57
N LEU A 1001 4.32 -18.28 20.81
CA LEU A 1001 4.69 -19.62 21.31
C LEU A 1001 3.58 -20.29 22.14
N LEU A 1002 2.47 -19.60 22.41
CA LEU A 1002 1.40 -20.13 23.23
C LEU A 1002 0.77 -21.35 22.56
N LYS A 1003 0.90 -22.53 23.19
CA LYS A 1003 0.30 -23.78 22.70
C LYS A 1003 -1.10 -24.01 23.26
N ARG A 1004 -1.35 -23.56 24.49
CA ARG A 1004 -2.61 -23.71 25.25
C ARG A 1004 -2.68 -22.74 26.43
N VAL A 1005 -3.90 -22.52 26.95
CA VAL A 1005 -4.13 -21.60 28.09
C VAL A 1005 -3.80 -22.26 29.44
N ASP A 1006 -4.01 -23.57 29.57
CA ASP A 1006 -3.72 -24.37 30.77
C ASP A 1006 -2.39 -25.16 30.68
N SER A 1007 -2.03 -25.87 31.75
CA SER A 1007 -0.80 -26.69 31.81
C SER A 1007 -1.01 -28.18 31.49
N GLY A 1008 -2.22 -28.60 31.11
CA GLY A 1008 -2.52 -29.99 30.68
C GLY A 1008 -2.32 -31.09 31.73
N GLY A 1009 -2.40 -30.78 33.03
CA GLY A 1009 -2.27 -31.78 34.10
C GLY A 1009 -3.58 -32.51 34.42
N ASN A 1010 -3.56 -33.85 34.47
CA ASN A 1010 -4.71 -34.74 34.76
C ASN A 1010 -5.20 -34.73 36.23
N GLY A 1011 -4.95 -33.68 37.01
CA GLY A 1011 -5.34 -33.64 38.41
C GLY A 1011 -5.42 -32.22 38.97
N GLY A 1012 -6.64 -31.70 39.09
CA GLY A 1012 -6.91 -30.43 39.77
C GLY A 1012 -8.27 -29.86 39.35
N SER A 1013 -9.14 -29.59 40.32
CA SER A 1013 -10.48 -29.04 40.09
C SER A 1013 -10.43 -27.66 39.43
N ALA A 1014 -11.24 -27.43 38.39
CA ALA A 1014 -11.70 -26.16 37.82
C ALA A 1014 -10.83 -24.92 38.14
N VAL A 1015 -9.70 -24.81 37.44
CA VAL A 1015 -8.71 -23.72 37.55
C VAL A 1015 -9.32 -22.33 37.24
N PHE A 1016 -10.38 -22.28 36.44
CA PHE A 1016 -11.06 -21.05 35.99
C PHE A 1016 -12.53 -20.98 36.43
N LYS A 1017 -12.81 -21.30 37.70
CA LYS A 1017 -14.19 -21.41 38.21
C LYS A 1017 -15.04 -20.14 38.02
N ASN A 1018 -14.45 -18.96 38.08
CA ASN A 1018 -15.17 -17.68 37.96
C ASN A 1018 -15.02 -17.01 36.59
N LEU A 1019 -14.36 -17.66 35.63
CA LEU A 1019 -14.08 -17.04 34.34
C LEU A 1019 -15.38 -16.93 33.52
N ARG A 1020 -15.78 -15.69 33.23
CA ARG A 1020 -16.99 -15.36 32.47
C ARG A 1020 -16.67 -14.97 31.04
N LYS A 1021 -15.48 -14.40 30.78
CA LYS A 1021 -15.08 -13.93 29.45
C LYS A 1021 -13.67 -14.36 29.10
N LEU A 1022 -13.53 -14.92 27.90
CA LEU A 1022 -12.25 -15.31 27.32
C LEU A 1022 -12.14 -14.77 25.89
N SER A 1023 -11.04 -14.08 25.63
CA SER A 1023 -10.71 -13.59 24.28
C SER A 1023 -9.28 -13.97 23.92
N ILE A 1024 -9.10 -14.60 22.76
CA ILE A 1024 -7.80 -15.02 22.23
C ILE A 1024 -7.65 -14.46 20.82
N ASP A 1025 -6.56 -13.74 20.57
CA ASP A 1025 -6.31 -13.03 19.33
C ASP A 1025 -4.84 -13.23 18.86
N CYS A 1026 -4.60 -13.39 17.57
CA CYS A 1026 -3.25 -13.45 16.98
C CYS A 1026 -2.28 -14.47 17.63
N CYS A 1027 -2.77 -15.56 18.23
CA CYS A 1027 -1.95 -16.60 18.85
C CYS A 1027 -1.77 -17.77 17.86
N ARG A 1028 -0.71 -17.71 17.05
CA ARG A 1028 -0.59 -18.58 15.87
C ARG A 1028 -0.40 -20.07 16.18
N ASN A 1029 0.28 -20.41 17.28
CA ASN A 1029 0.65 -21.79 17.64
C ASN A 1029 -0.29 -22.46 18.64
N ILE A 1030 -1.41 -21.83 19.01
CA ILE A 1030 -2.37 -22.43 19.93
C ILE A 1030 -3.10 -23.58 19.22
N GLU A 1031 -2.99 -24.80 19.74
CA GLU A 1031 -3.58 -26.00 19.11
C GLU A 1031 -4.98 -26.31 19.66
N THR A 1032 -5.16 -26.07 20.96
CA THR A 1032 -6.45 -26.12 21.69
C THR A 1032 -6.48 -25.10 22.83
N ILE A 1033 -7.68 -24.66 23.23
CA ILE A 1033 -7.83 -23.67 24.31
C ILE A 1033 -7.70 -24.35 25.67
N PHE A 1034 -8.44 -25.44 25.87
CA PHE A 1034 -8.45 -26.24 27.10
C PHE A 1034 -8.43 -27.74 26.80
N GLN A 1035 -7.75 -28.52 27.65
CA GLN A 1035 -7.63 -29.97 27.52
C GLN A 1035 -8.28 -30.69 28.72
N GLY A 1036 -9.26 -31.55 28.47
CA GLY A 1036 -9.97 -32.34 29.49
C GLY A 1036 -11.24 -31.66 30.05
N ALA A 1037 -12.30 -32.45 30.28
CA ALA A 1037 -13.63 -31.93 30.65
C ALA A 1037 -13.65 -31.18 31.99
N SER A 1038 -12.77 -31.53 32.93
CA SER A 1038 -12.67 -30.88 34.24
C SER A 1038 -11.95 -29.52 34.23
N GLN A 1039 -11.32 -29.14 33.11
CA GLN A 1039 -10.60 -27.87 32.93
C GLN A 1039 -11.46 -26.79 32.24
N VAL A 1040 -12.59 -27.18 31.65
CA VAL A 1040 -13.48 -26.26 30.93
C VAL A 1040 -14.24 -25.35 31.92
N PRO A 1041 -14.21 -24.01 31.76
CA PRO A 1041 -14.87 -23.09 32.68
C PRO A 1041 -16.39 -23.07 32.51
N GLU A 1042 -17.14 -23.75 33.40
CA GLU A 1042 -18.60 -23.87 33.35
C GLU A 1042 -19.36 -22.52 33.35
N ASN A 1043 -18.77 -21.46 33.91
CA ASN A 1043 -19.35 -20.12 34.02
C ASN A 1043 -19.01 -19.19 32.83
N LEU A 1044 -18.35 -19.70 31.80
CA LEU A 1044 -17.98 -18.90 30.64
C LEU A 1044 -19.22 -18.46 29.86
N GLU A 1045 -19.40 -17.15 29.71
CA GLU A 1045 -20.54 -16.52 29.02
C GLU A 1045 -20.16 -16.03 27.61
N VAL A 1046 -18.91 -15.60 27.43
CA VAL A 1046 -18.41 -15.04 26.16
C VAL A 1046 -17.07 -15.67 25.78
N LEU A 1047 -17.00 -16.22 24.57
CA LEU A 1047 -15.78 -16.72 23.95
C LEU A 1047 -15.53 -16.02 22.62
N ARG A 1048 -14.36 -15.39 22.49
CA ARG A 1048 -13.89 -14.73 21.26
C ARG A 1048 -12.56 -15.33 20.85
N VAL A 1049 -12.44 -15.83 19.62
CA VAL A 1049 -11.21 -16.41 19.10
C VAL A 1049 -10.96 -15.90 17.68
N LYS A 1050 -9.81 -15.26 17.47
CA LYS A 1050 -9.47 -14.60 16.20
C LYS A 1050 -8.02 -14.89 15.78
N PHE A 1051 -7.78 -15.05 14.48
CA PHE A 1051 -6.44 -15.11 13.88
C PHE A 1051 -5.49 -16.13 14.55
N CYS A 1052 -5.99 -17.33 14.86
CA CYS A 1052 -5.23 -18.43 15.45
C CYS A 1052 -5.06 -19.57 14.43
N ASP A 1053 -3.92 -19.55 13.73
CA ASP A 1053 -3.66 -20.36 12.53
C ASP A 1053 -3.64 -21.88 12.77
N GLN A 1054 -3.16 -22.35 13.93
CA GLN A 1054 -3.01 -23.77 14.27
C GLN A 1054 -4.13 -24.35 15.17
N LEU A 1055 -5.15 -23.55 15.50
CA LEU A 1055 -6.20 -23.99 16.42
C LEU A 1055 -7.11 -25.02 15.75
N MET A 1056 -6.91 -26.30 16.07
CA MET A 1056 -7.65 -27.42 15.46
C MET A 1056 -8.98 -27.70 16.17
N LYS A 1057 -9.02 -27.55 17.50
CA LYS A 1057 -10.20 -27.79 18.33
C LYS A 1057 -10.36 -26.66 19.35
N LEU A 1058 -11.58 -26.16 19.56
CA LEU A 1058 -11.83 -25.19 20.64
C LEU A 1058 -11.57 -25.83 22.00
N PHE A 1059 -12.09 -27.03 22.21
CA PHE A 1059 -11.94 -27.81 23.43
C PHE A 1059 -11.58 -29.26 23.06
N ASP A 1060 -10.60 -29.84 23.73
CA ASP A 1060 -10.20 -31.23 23.54
C ASP A 1060 -10.60 -32.07 24.76
N VAL A 1061 -11.81 -32.64 24.73
CA VAL A 1061 -12.42 -33.37 25.84
C VAL A 1061 -12.72 -34.82 25.46
N GLU A 1062 -12.41 -35.78 26.34
CA GLU A 1062 -12.61 -37.22 26.12
C GLU A 1062 -14.09 -37.65 26.28
N GLU A 1063 -14.86 -36.92 27.11
CA GLU A 1063 -16.31 -37.12 27.29
C GLU A 1063 -17.07 -35.89 26.78
N ALA A 1064 -18.32 -36.07 26.35
CA ALA A 1064 -19.19 -35.01 25.84
C ALA A 1064 -19.53 -33.97 26.92
N GLY A 1065 -18.61 -33.04 27.17
CA GLY A 1065 -18.79 -31.92 28.10
C GLY A 1065 -19.83 -30.91 27.62
N GLU A 1066 -20.37 -30.14 28.56
CA GLU A 1066 -21.32 -29.06 28.27
C GLU A 1066 -20.79 -27.74 28.84
N LEU A 1067 -20.97 -26.65 28.08
CA LEU A 1067 -20.77 -25.28 28.54
C LEU A 1067 -22.16 -24.63 28.72
N PRO A 1068 -22.79 -24.80 29.90
CA PRO A 1068 -24.20 -24.46 30.09
C PRO A 1068 -24.46 -22.95 30.06
N ASN A 1069 -23.46 -22.10 30.28
CA ASN A 1069 -23.63 -20.66 30.40
C ASN A 1069 -23.13 -19.85 29.20
N LEU A 1070 -22.54 -20.48 28.18
CA LEU A 1070 -21.99 -19.76 27.04
C LEU A 1070 -23.11 -19.16 26.18
N ARG A 1071 -23.20 -17.83 26.16
CA ARG A 1071 -24.22 -17.06 25.43
C ARG A 1071 -23.70 -16.51 24.11
N LYS A 1072 -22.42 -16.16 24.02
CA LYS A 1072 -21.85 -15.50 22.83
C LYS A 1072 -20.56 -16.18 22.36
N LEU A 1073 -20.53 -16.62 21.11
CA LEU A 1073 -19.38 -17.25 20.45
C LEU A 1073 -18.99 -16.48 19.18
N TYR A 1074 -17.75 -16.01 19.12
CA TYR A 1074 -17.20 -15.27 17.99
C TYR A 1074 -15.93 -15.94 17.47
N LEU A 1075 -15.98 -16.39 16.22
CA LEU A 1075 -14.87 -17.07 15.54
C LEU A 1075 -14.50 -16.31 14.26
N LEU A 1076 -13.25 -15.90 14.13
CA LEU A 1076 -12.76 -15.15 12.96
C LEU A 1076 -11.39 -15.67 12.52
N ASP A 1077 -11.28 -16.11 11.27
CA ASP A 1077 -10.00 -16.48 10.64
C ASP A 1077 -9.27 -17.60 11.41
N LEU A 1078 -9.94 -18.75 11.53
CA LEU A 1078 -9.43 -19.98 12.17
C LEU A 1078 -9.38 -21.09 11.11
N PRO A 1079 -8.29 -21.17 10.32
CA PRO A 1079 -8.27 -21.91 9.06
C PRO A 1079 -8.33 -23.43 9.23
N VAL A 1080 -7.81 -23.97 10.33
CA VAL A 1080 -7.72 -25.42 10.59
C VAL A 1080 -8.75 -25.94 11.60
N LEU A 1081 -9.54 -25.05 12.22
CA LEU A 1081 -10.54 -25.42 13.23
C LEU A 1081 -11.58 -26.37 12.64
N SER A 1082 -11.70 -27.57 13.19
CA SER A 1082 -12.61 -28.61 12.67
C SER A 1082 -13.65 -29.10 13.68
N SER A 1083 -13.46 -28.84 14.98
CA SER A 1083 -14.37 -29.30 16.03
C SER A 1083 -14.42 -28.34 17.22
N ASP A 1084 -15.58 -28.33 17.87
CA ASP A 1084 -15.95 -27.57 19.05
C ASP A 1084 -15.77 -28.36 20.35
N GLY A 1085 -15.89 -29.70 20.32
CA GLY A 1085 -15.62 -30.59 21.45
C GLY A 1085 -16.69 -30.62 22.56
N VAL A 1086 -17.49 -29.57 22.76
CA VAL A 1086 -18.48 -29.45 23.85
C VAL A 1086 -19.82 -28.88 23.36
N LYS A 1087 -20.91 -29.12 24.11
CA LYS A 1087 -22.25 -28.59 23.79
C LYS A 1087 -22.49 -27.19 24.35
N PHE A 1088 -23.15 -26.31 23.60
CA PHE A 1088 -23.44 -24.92 23.99
C PHE A 1088 -24.96 -24.66 24.11
N ARG A 1089 -25.62 -25.24 25.12
CA ARG A 1089 -27.09 -25.21 25.24
C ARG A 1089 -27.68 -23.80 25.30
N SER A 1090 -26.98 -22.86 25.93
CA SER A 1090 -27.46 -21.48 26.15
C SER A 1090 -26.97 -20.47 25.12
N LEU A 1091 -26.46 -20.93 23.96
CA LEU A 1091 -25.85 -20.04 22.96
C LEU A 1091 -26.88 -19.12 22.31
N GLU A 1092 -26.78 -17.81 22.54
CA GLU A 1092 -27.70 -16.80 22.00
C GLU A 1092 -27.17 -16.21 20.69
N LYS A 1093 -25.84 -15.97 20.61
CA LYS A 1093 -25.19 -15.30 19.48
C LYS A 1093 -23.98 -16.10 19.00
N TYR A 1094 -23.96 -16.42 17.72
CA TYR A 1094 -22.86 -17.11 17.05
C TYR A 1094 -22.47 -16.36 15.78
N THR A 1095 -21.19 -16.05 15.64
CA THR A 1095 -20.64 -15.46 14.42
C THR A 1095 -19.39 -16.23 14.01
N LYS A 1096 -19.33 -16.60 12.73
CA LYS A 1096 -18.20 -17.29 12.13
C LYS A 1096 -17.86 -16.63 10.80
N ASP A 1097 -16.63 -16.19 10.65
CA ASP A 1097 -16.09 -15.70 9.38
C ASP A 1097 -14.68 -16.29 9.16
N LYS A 1098 -14.36 -16.64 7.91
CA LYS A 1098 -13.07 -17.27 7.51
C LYS A 1098 -12.64 -18.52 8.31
N CYS A 1099 -13.58 -19.35 8.75
CA CYS A 1099 -13.30 -20.65 9.41
C CYS A 1099 -13.80 -21.82 8.53
N PRO A 1100 -13.05 -22.24 7.49
CA PRO A 1100 -13.55 -23.11 6.41
C PRO A 1100 -13.82 -24.55 6.85
N ARG A 1101 -13.07 -25.09 7.83
CA ARG A 1101 -13.22 -26.47 8.31
C ARG A 1101 -14.26 -26.65 9.44
N PHE A 1102 -14.76 -25.55 9.99
CA PHE A 1102 -15.72 -25.55 11.09
C PHE A 1102 -17.14 -25.28 10.59
N THR A 1103 -17.89 -26.30 10.18
CA THR A 1103 -19.19 -26.12 9.48
C THR A 1103 -20.43 -26.07 10.38
N ALA A 1104 -20.26 -26.12 11.71
CA ALA A 1104 -21.37 -26.20 12.65
C ALA A 1104 -22.28 -24.96 12.60
N THR A 1105 -23.58 -25.20 12.52
CA THR A 1105 -24.65 -24.20 12.62
C THR A 1105 -25.02 -23.92 14.08
N LEU A 1106 -25.68 -22.80 14.36
CA LEU A 1106 -26.10 -22.44 15.72
C LEU A 1106 -26.99 -23.51 16.38
N GLU A 1107 -27.87 -24.17 15.62
CA GLU A 1107 -28.73 -25.27 16.09
C GLU A 1107 -27.91 -26.53 16.45
N GLU A 1108 -26.95 -26.90 15.60
CA GLU A 1108 -26.07 -28.06 15.83
C GLU A 1108 -25.17 -27.86 17.07
N LEU A 1109 -24.68 -26.63 17.28
CA LEU A 1109 -23.91 -26.22 18.46
C LEU A 1109 -24.73 -26.30 19.77
N LYS A 1110 -26.04 -26.07 19.70
CA LYS A 1110 -26.96 -26.18 20.85
C LYS A 1110 -27.33 -27.62 21.18
N MET A 1111 -27.58 -28.43 20.16
CA MET A 1111 -28.05 -29.82 20.30
C MET A 1111 -26.92 -30.81 20.62
N GLY A 1112 -25.67 -30.44 20.30
CA GLY A 1112 -24.50 -31.32 20.40
C GLY A 1112 -24.43 -32.29 19.23
N THR A 1113 -23.22 -32.54 18.74
CA THR A 1113 -22.98 -33.47 17.65
C THR A 1113 -23.29 -34.92 18.06
N LYS A 1114 -24.38 -35.50 17.55
CA LYS A 1114 -24.39 -36.92 17.20
C LYS A 1114 -23.73 -37.04 15.83
N ARG A 1115 -22.40 -37.00 15.78
CA ARG A 1115 -21.66 -37.51 14.63
C ARG A 1115 -21.33 -38.96 14.92
N THR A 1116 -22.04 -39.84 14.22
CA THR A 1116 -21.72 -41.25 14.07
C THR A 1116 -20.25 -41.40 13.69
N GLU A 1117 -19.49 -42.10 14.55
CA GLU A 1117 -18.24 -42.73 14.18
C GLU A 1117 -18.52 -43.73 13.05
N GLU A 1118 -17.83 -43.57 11.93
CA GLU A 1118 -17.40 -44.62 10.99
C GLU A 1118 -16.48 -43.90 9.98
N ALA A 1119 -15.18 -44.18 9.83
CA ALA A 1119 -14.44 -45.38 10.15
C ALA A 1119 -12.98 -45.12 10.50
N SER A 1120 -12.51 -45.72 11.59
CA SER A 1120 -11.19 -46.33 11.68
C SER A 1120 -11.30 -47.58 12.56
N SER A 1121 -11.57 -48.73 11.97
CA SER A 1121 -11.12 -49.99 12.57
C SER A 1121 -10.64 -50.90 11.45
N SER A 1122 -9.32 -50.99 11.37
CA SER A 1122 -8.63 -52.15 10.82
C SER A 1122 -8.98 -53.36 11.67
N LYS A 1123 -9.64 -54.36 11.07
CA LYS A 1123 -9.45 -55.75 11.49
C LYS A 1123 -9.22 -56.62 10.27
N GLU A 1124 -8.27 -57.51 10.48
CA GLU A 1124 -7.70 -58.47 9.57
C GLU A 1124 -8.77 -59.35 8.93
N ASP A 1125 -8.61 -59.51 7.62
CA ASP A 1125 -8.58 -60.78 6.91
C ASP A 1125 -8.90 -62.04 7.74
N GLN A 1126 -10.10 -62.59 7.54
CA GLN A 1126 -10.23 -64.04 7.32
C GLN A 1126 -11.45 -64.34 6.46
N THR A 1127 -11.13 -64.94 5.31
CA THR A 1127 -11.95 -65.86 4.48
C THR A 1127 -12.96 -65.26 3.50
N ARG A 1128 -12.59 -65.37 2.19
CA ARG A 1128 -13.29 -66.14 1.13
C ARG A 1128 -14.81 -65.93 1.05
N LYS A 1129 -15.44 -65.52 -0.05
CA LYS A 1129 -15.22 -65.90 -1.45
C LYS A 1129 -16.17 -65.08 -2.34
N ASP A 1130 -15.67 -64.81 -3.54
CA ASP A 1130 -16.31 -64.87 -4.86
C ASP A 1130 -17.58 -64.03 -5.19
N ILE A 1131 -17.57 -63.66 -6.47
CA ILE A 1131 -18.71 -63.34 -7.38
C ILE A 1131 -19.08 -61.86 -7.51
N ALA A 1132 -18.44 -61.21 -8.49
CA ALA A 1132 -19.07 -60.22 -9.39
C ALA A 1132 -20.06 -60.94 -10.35
N PRO A 1133 -20.85 -60.28 -11.24
CA PRO A 1133 -20.97 -58.86 -11.56
C PRO A 1133 -22.45 -58.39 -11.79
N GLU A 1134 -22.61 -57.15 -12.27
CA GLU A 1134 -23.54 -56.70 -13.34
C GLU A 1134 -24.34 -55.42 -13.05
N ILE A 1135 -23.93 -54.36 -13.77
CA ILE A 1135 -24.71 -53.56 -14.73
C ILE A 1135 -26.19 -53.30 -14.37
N GLN A 1136 -26.55 -52.02 -14.20
CA GLN A 1136 -27.55 -51.35 -15.06
C GLN A 1136 -27.69 -49.86 -14.69
N THR A 1137 -27.43 -49.00 -15.68
CA THR A 1137 -28.11 -47.71 -15.81
C THR A 1137 -29.60 -47.94 -16.06
N PRO A 1138 -30.45 -46.94 -15.76
CA PRO A 1138 -31.03 -46.22 -16.88
C PRO A 1138 -31.10 -44.70 -16.69
N ALA A 1139 -31.20 -44.06 -17.85
CA ALA A 1139 -31.31 -42.65 -18.11
C ALA A 1139 -32.76 -42.12 -17.97
N GLU A 1140 -32.88 -40.83 -18.37
CA GLU A 1140 -34.08 -40.03 -18.68
C GLU A 1140 -34.67 -39.26 -17.49
N SER A 1141 -34.64 -37.93 -17.42
CA SER A 1141 -34.80 -36.78 -18.33
C SER A 1141 -35.96 -35.94 -17.81
N ALA A 1142 -35.69 -34.70 -17.44
CA ALA A 1142 -36.67 -33.62 -17.51
C ALA A 1142 -35.92 -32.32 -17.82
N LYS A 1143 -36.08 -31.86 -19.07
CA LYS A 1143 -35.67 -30.56 -19.55
C LYS A 1143 -36.64 -29.50 -19.01
N THR A 1144 -36.11 -28.41 -18.47
CA THR A 1144 -36.68 -27.06 -18.65
C THR A 1144 -35.53 -26.05 -18.71
N ASN A 1145 -35.74 -25.05 -19.56
CA ASN A 1145 -34.76 -24.27 -20.30
C ASN A 1145 -34.53 -22.88 -19.68
N ILE A 1146 -33.27 -22.38 -19.80
CA ILE A 1146 -32.86 -20.97 -20.03
C ILE A 1146 -32.99 -20.03 -18.81
N VAL A 1147 -31.95 -19.37 -18.27
CA VAL A 1147 -30.89 -18.50 -18.86
C VAL A 1147 -29.58 -18.59 -18.03
N PRO A 1148 -28.37 -18.59 -18.63
CA PRO A 1148 -27.12 -18.36 -17.89
C PRO A 1148 -26.84 -16.85 -17.79
N THR A 1149 -26.87 -16.31 -16.57
CA THR A 1149 -26.30 -14.98 -16.30
C THR A 1149 -24.79 -15.16 -16.13
N VAL A 1150 -24.07 -14.79 -17.19
CA VAL A 1150 -22.62 -14.59 -17.19
C VAL A 1150 -22.32 -13.49 -16.17
N PHE A 1151 -21.58 -13.84 -15.11
CA PHE A 1151 -20.89 -12.85 -14.30
C PHE A 1151 -19.67 -12.35 -15.09
N PHE A 1152 -19.72 -11.06 -15.42
CA PHE A 1152 -18.55 -10.23 -15.76
C PHE A 1152 -18.49 -9.09 -14.73
#